data_AF-A0A934H708-F1
#
_entry.id   AF-A0A934H708-F1
#
_cell.length_a   1.000
_cell.length_b   1.000
_cell.length_c   1.000
_cell.angle_alpha   90.00
_cell.angle_beta   90.00
_cell.angle_gamma   90.00
#
_symmetry.space_group_name_H-M   'P 1'
#
loop_
_entity.id
_entity.type
_entity.pdbx_description
1 polymer ?
#
loop_
_entity_poly.entity_id
_entity_poly.type
_entity_poly.pdbx_seq_one_letter_code
_entity_poly.pdbx_strand_id
1 'polypeptide(L)'
;MRKVTLLLLALMVVLTSCGPVTAVPSVTETPFQAPTPVPVTASSFRLREMSESGFISLINTYVVEEELRSALFKEALLKFPESEYKFKLLGNILAYAPETRHVPGINAQEDVMSWMITRMLESGVPLEDLEIEIEKSELGLYESLSMKNLMGSGEDDLILRINTCKGECKMGIWVVFRDGENYRVEKMRDWGYSNWPQIDYQVFDVGDTNGNGFSELTVLRSEKSGGSMYVALDDFLDHFEWSGVDGMFQRTRFPLISQQCMLLDEIGAKPKSNIGPCSYDWKFINNGSQNSLISYSVWYTQFGCPDLTVQRASVWDGERYILGKAEILPPDGNLTSECQLAWADTAISLAEWAEQNLQQPGWENDQAISIIEQSLEDWPSKADEWWGSASRDYFRLKLGIWRELRGEQDQAISLIKQAATRPHNSEFDYASRLAILYLQERKTEGKVRACDVVDQALYQELFKVISSPLTLNSPSNASKSLKAMKNAWGFVPMDITGLCHSLFMLQAEAKNHHLTSAVTFNDWLKTLSYPIYQNTAIDLNIDGVEDRLVYLETSDQGDLDGWAFFMTDDGYVAKYFDYSVTQDNGSENTIIPLEISDEIKAFMFPSDDSFSIAVLKPDFHVDTDAYFYQPSVQSNKVISQTQPVQIMADVMNRYERKTLIFSWNDISQSFVEQNSIDYVVSQIEKVLYVDQDYLSVINRVDTLLANSNFESDVATLCGISVADDFCVDFPEEYAAYFLYMRALSFEQMGLVNDARDAYYQLWQKYPQNLFGIIASKKLEPVQP
;
A
#
# COMPACT_ATOMS: atom_id res chain seq x y z
N MET A 1 -20.61 -23.35 65.07
CA MET A 1 -21.16 -24.72 65.02
C MET A 1 -22.17 -24.82 63.87
N ARG A 2 -22.64 -26.05 63.56
CA ARG A 2 -23.50 -26.44 62.42
C ARG A 2 -24.82 -25.65 62.24
N LYS A 3 -25.30 -25.68 60.97
CA LYS A 3 -26.67 -25.37 60.44
C LYS A 3 -27.02 -23.88 60.35
N VAL A 4 -27.54 -23.29 59.25
CA VAL A 4 -28.55 -23.67 58.22
C VAL A 4 -30.00 -23.54 58.69
N THR A 5 -30.78 -22.61 58.11
CA THR A 5 -32.22 -22.73 57.72
C THR A 5 -32.73 -21.46 56.99
N LEU A 6 -33.69 -21.67 56.08
CA LEU A 6 -34.31 -20.86 55.02
C LEU A 6 -34.99 -19.51 55.39
N LEU A 7 -35.01 -18.60 54.40
CA LEU A 7 -36.23 -18.12 53.68
C LEU A 7 -35.97 -18.35 52.16
N LEU A 8 -36.88 -18.53 51.18
CA LEU A 8 -38.35 -18.56 51.00
C LEU A 8 -39.17 -17.26 50.84
N LEU A 9 -39.87 -17.19 49.68
CA LEU A 9 -41.13 -16.46 49.36
C LEU A 9 -41.05 -14.91 49.35
N ALA A 10 -41.82 -14.11 48.59
CA ALA A 10 -42.84 -14.25 47.50
C ALA A 10 -43.16 -12.82 46.98
N LEU A 11 -43.79 -12.47 45.84
CA LEU A 11 -44.37 -13.08 44.62
C LEU A 11 -44.37 -11.92 43.53
N MET A 12 -44.29 -12.07 42.19
CA MET A 12 -45.32 -12.50 41.20
C MET A 12 -46.70 -11.81 41.38
N VAL A 13 -47.45 -11.29 40.39
CA VAL A 13 -47.54 -11.47 38.91
C VAL A 13 -48.08 -10.16 38.25
N VAL A 14 -47.87 -9.97 36.93
CA VAL A 14 -48.80 -9.48 35.84
C VAL A 14 -47.95 -8.75 34.78
N LEU A 15 -47.56 -9.38 33.66
CA LEU A 15 -48.28 -9.91 32.48
C LEU A 15 -48.53 -8.88 31.36
N THR A 16 -47.77 -9.03 30.26
CA THR A 16 -48.20 -8.89 28.84
C THR A 16 -47.01 -9.36 27.98
N SER A 17 -46.92 -10.65 27.63
CA SER A 17 -47.58 -11.32 26.50
C SER A 17 -46.72 -11.35 25.23
N CYS A 18 -45.71 -12.23 25.19
CA CYS A 18 -45.17 -12.75 23.94
C CYS A 18 -45.89 -14.06 23.59
N GLY A 19 -46.25 -14.24 22.32
CA GLY A 19 -46.78 -15.50 21.79
C GLY A 19 -45.69 -16.55 21.58
N PRO A 20 -46.04 -17.79 21.20
CA PRO A 20 -45.05 -18.81 20.87
C PRO A 20 -44.25 -18.40 19.63
N VAL A 21 -42.92 -18.45 19.73
CA VAL A 21 -42.05 -18.46 18.55
C VAL A 21 -42.36 -19.74 17.78
N THR A 22 -42.95 -19.62 16.60
CA THR A 22 -43.04 -20.73 15.64
C THR A 22 -41.63 -21.17 15.28
N ALA A 23 -41.36 -22.47 15.30
CA ALA A 23 -40.06 -23.00 14.93
C ALA A 23 -39.68 -22.50 13.53
N VAL A 24 -38.58 -21.74 13.44
CA VAL A 24 -37.92 -21.48 12.16
C VAL A 24 -37.53 -22.86 11.61
N PRO A 25 -37.93 -23.23 10.38
CA PRO A 25 -37.45 -24.46 9.78
C PRO A 25 -35.93 -24.32 9.63
N SER A 26 -35.18 -25.15 10.34
CA SER A 26 -33.76 -25.32 10.06
C SER A 26 -33.66 -25.93 8.66
N VAL A 27 -33.43 -25.07 7.66
CA VAL A 27 -33.01 -25.50 6.33
C VAL A 27 -31.62 -26.05 6.51
N THR A 28 -31.54 -27.35 6.81
CA THR A 28 -30.30 -28.10 6.77
C THR A 28 -29.95 -28.24 5.29
N GLU A 29 -29.19 -27.28 4.78
CA GLU A 29 -28.65 -27.38 3.43
C GLU A 29 -27.93 -28.71 3.31
N THR A 30 -28.47 -29.56 2.45
CA THR A 30 -27.94 -30.91 2.27
C THR A 30 -26.74 -30.75 1.35
N PRO A 31 -25.52 -31.13 1.76
CA PRO A 31 -24.34 -30.98 0.91
C PRO A 31 -24.62 -31.57 -0.46
N PHE A 32 -24.29 -30.84 -1.52
CA PHE A 32 -24.71 -31.17 -2.88
C PHE A 32 -24.05 -32.48 -3.32
N GLN A 33 -24.73 -33.61 -3.05
CA GLN A 33 -24.20 -34.93 -3.36
C GLN A 33 -24.05 -35.06 -4.87
N ALA A 34 -22.79 -35.00 -5.32
CA ALA A 34 -22.44 -35.22 -6.72
C ALA A 34 -23.07 -36.55 -7.17
N PRO A 35 -23.93 -36.54 -8.20
CA PRO A 35 -24.72 -37.71 -8.55
C PRO A 35 -23.79 -38.85 -8.98
N THR A 36 -24.03 -40.05 -8.45
CA THR A 36 -23.25 -41.25 -8.76
C THR A 36 -23.14 -41.42 -10.29
N PRO A 37 -21.93 -41.49 -10.87
CA PRO A 37 -21.76 -41.40 -12.31
C PRO A 37 -22.31 -42.64 -13.03
N VAL A 38 -23.56 -42.54 -13.48
CA VAL A 38 -24.03 -43.30 -14.64
C VAL A 38 -23.16 -42.86 -15.83
N PRO A 39 -22.66 -43.79 -16.68
CA PRO A 39 -21.86 -43.43 -17.85
C PRO A 39 -22.75 -42.84 -18.96
N VAL A 40 -23.24 -41.63 -18.74
CA VAL A 40 -24.04 -40.86 -19.70
C VAL A 40 -23.09 -40.19 -20.68
N THR A 41 -22.95 -40.77 -21.87
CA THR A 41 -22.17 -40.21 -22.98
C THR A 41 -22.68 -38.84 -23.41
N ALA A 42 -21.81 -37.95 -23.89
CA ALA A 42 -22.17 -36.60 -24.35
C ALA A 42 -23.34 -36.59 -25.36
N SER A 43 -23.43 -37.59 -26.24
CA SER A 43 -24.53 -37.79 -27.20
C SER A 43 -25.92 -38.00 -26.59
N SER A 44 -26.03 -38.19 -25.27
CA SER A 44 -27.30 -38.23 -24.52
C SER A 44 -27.80 -36.83 -24.12
N PHE A 45 -27.06 -35.77 -24.46
CA PHE A 45 -27.45 -34.38 -24.27
C PHE A 45 -27.59 -33.66 -25.62
N ARG A 46 -28.36 -32.57 -25.63
CA ARG A 46 -28.35 -31.55 -26.68
C ARG A 46 -27.90 -30.21 -26.09
N LEU A 47 -27.35 -29.34 -26.94
CA LEU A 47 -27.11 -27.96 -26.55
C LEU A 47 -28.47 -27.25 -26.39
N ARG A 48 -28.64 -26.50 -25.31
CA ARG A 48 -29.89 -25.85 -24.94
C ARG A 48 -29.98 -24.45 -25.52
N GLU A 49 -30.80 -24.27 -26.55
CA GLU A 49 -31.22 -22.94 -26.99
C GLU A 49 -31.97 -22.21 -25.86
N MET A 50 -31.63 -20.94 -25.63
CA MET A 50 -32.27 -20.08 -24.62
C MET A 50 -32.65 -18.74 -25.24
N SER A 51 -33.86 -18.25 -24.96
CA SER A 51 -34.22 -16.87 -25.27
C SER A 51 -33.46 -15.90 -24.36
N GLU A 52 -33.30 -14.64 -24.80
CA GLU A 52 -32.75 -13.55 -24.01
C GLU A 52 -33.36 -13.47 -22.60
N SER A 53 -34.69 -13.52 -22.51
CA SER A 53 -35.42 -13.57 -21.23
C SER A 53 -35.12 -14.80 -20.37
N GLY A 54 -34.88 -15.96 -20.99
CA GLY A 54 -34.46 -17.18 -20.29
C GLY A 54 -33.01 -17.11 -19.82
N PHE A 55 -32.16 -16.40 -20.55
CA PHE A 55 -30.74 -16.19 -20.24
C PHE A 55 -30.56 -15.14 -19.12
N ILE A 56 -31.29 -14.02 -19.18
CA ILE A 56 -31.36 -13.04 -18.07
C ILE A 56 -31.95 -13.71 -16.81
N SER A 57 -32.97 -14.57 -16.95
CA SER A 57 -33.47 -15.36 -15.83
C SER A 57 -32.42 -16.34 -15.29
N LEU A 58 -31.56 -16.94 -16.12
CA LEU A 58 -30.47 -17.80 -15.69
C LEU A 58 -29.46 -17.02 -14.82
N ILE A 59 -29.00 -15.86 -15.30
CA ILE A 59 -28.06 -14.99 -14.57
C ILE A 59 -28.62 -14.60 -13.19
N ASN A 60 -29.89 -14.20 -13.14
CA ASN A 60 -30.56 -13.81 -11.90
C ASN A 60 -30.86 -14.98 -10.94
N THR A 61 -30.69 -16.25 -11.36
CA THR A 61 -31.01 -17.44 -10.55
C THR A 61 -29.79 -18.05 -9.85
N TYR A 62 -28.59 -17.94 -10.43
CA TYR A 62 -27.38 -18.56 -9.89
C TYR A 62 -26.54 -17.52 -9.16
N VAL A 63 -26.81 -17.41 -7.84
CA VAL A 63 -26.40 -16.28 -6.99
C VAL A 63 -25.42 -16.76 -5.91
N VAL A 64 -24.12 -16.81 -6.24
CA VAL A 64 -23.02 -16.79 -5.25
C VAL A 64 -21.84 -15.98 -5.80
N GLU A 65 -21.17 -16.48 -6.84
CA GLU A 65 -19.91 -15.93 -7.38
C GLU A 65 -20.11 -14.80 -8.42
N GLU A 66 -19.07 -14.00 -8.67
CA GLU A 66 -19.14 -12.74 -9.43
C GLU A 66 -18.59 -12.87 -10.85
N GLU A 67 -17.50 -13.61 -11.03
CA GLU A 67 -16.88 -13.99 -12.30
C GLU A 67 -17.88 -14.71 -13.21
N LEU A 68 -18.73 -15.57 -12.62
CA LEU A 68 -19.88 -16.21 -13.26
C LEU A 68 -20.77 -15.19 -13.96
N ARG A 69 -21.12 -14.13 -13.25
CA ARG A 69 -22.07 -13.13 -13.72
C ARG A 69 -21.44 -12.35 -14.85
N SER A 70 -20.19 -11.91 -14.70
CA SER A 70 -19.44 -11.25 -15.76
C SER A 70 -19.36 -12.10 -17.03
N ALA A 71 -18.93 -13.37 -16.92
CA ALA A 71 -18.81 -14.28 -18.06
C ALA A 71 -20.17 -14.52 -18.76
N LEU A 72 -21.27 -14.66 -18.00
CA LEU A 72 -22.60 -14.77 -18.56
C LEU A 72 -23.10 -13.44 -19.17
N PHE A 73 -22.88 -12.29 -18.54
CA PHE A 73 -23.26 -10.99 -19.11
C PHE A 73 -22.50 -10.70 -20.42
N LYS A 74 -21.20 -11.06 -20.52
CA LYS A 74 -20.45 -11.02 -21.78
C LYS A 74 -21.09 -11.93 -22.84
N GLU A 75 -21.48 -13.15 -22.49
CA GLU A 75 -22.20 -14.03 -23.44
C GLU A 75 -23.58 -13.48 -23.84
N ALA A 76 -24.31 -12.85 -22.93
CA ALA A 76 -25.60 -12.23 -23.23
C ALA A 76 -25.45 -11.12 -24.29
N LEU A 77 -24.44 -10.26 -24.16
CA LEU A 77 -24.13 -9.23 -25.16
C LEU A 77 -23.65 -9.82 -26.50
N LEU A 78 -22.90 -10.92 -26.47
CA LEU A 78 -22.44 -11.60 -27.68
C LEU A 78 -23.60 -12.23 -28.47
N LYS A 79 -24.61 -12.79 -27.77
CA LYS A 79 -25.79 -13.43 -28.38
C LYS A 79 -26.93 -12.46 -28.69
N PHE A 80 -27.06 -11.39 -27.93
CA PHE A 80 -28.15 -10.42 -28.02
C PHE A 80 -27.61 -8.97 -28.13
N PRO A 81 -26.86 -8.63 -29.19
CA PRO A 81 -26.19 -7.33 -29.32
C PRO A 81 -27.14 -6.13 -29.41
N GLU A 82 -28.41 -6.37 -29.78
CA GLU A 82 -29.51 -5.40 -29.89
C GLU A 82 -30.47 -5.45 -28.68
N SER A 83 -30.03 -6.02 -27.54
CA SER A 83 -30.84 -6.16 -26.32
C SER A 83 -31.36 -4.81 -25.80
N GLU A 84 -32.65 -4.73 -25.42
CA GLU A 84 -33.20 -3.56 -24.71
C GLU A 84 -32.56 -3.37 -23.32
N TYR A 85 -31.93 -4.42 -22.77
CA TYR A 85 -31.21 -4.39 -21.50
C TYR A 85 -29.72 -4.04 -21.66
N LYS A 86 -29.22 -3.72 -22.86
CA LYS A 86 -27.78 -3.56 -23.15
C LYS A 86 -27.01 -2.70 -22.14
N PHE A 87 -27.46 -1.48 -21.84
CA PHE A 87 -26.80 -0.61 -20.84
C PHE A 87 -26.80 -1.22 -19.43
N LYS A 88 -27.86 -1.91 -19.04
CA LYS A 88 -27.94 -2.63 -17.76
C LYS A 88 -27.04 -3.87 -17.75
N LEU A 89 -26.92 -4.61 -18.84
CA LEU A 89 -25.98 -5.74 -18.95
C LEU A 89 -24.53 -5.23 -18.82
N LEU A 90 -24.17 -4.14 -19.52
CA LEU A 90 -22.87 -3.49 -19.44
C LEU A 90 -22.57 -2.97 -18.02
N GLY A 91 -23.50 -2.24 -17.40
CA GLY A 91 -23.35 -1.74 -16.04
C GLY A 91 -23.18 -2.85 -14.99
N ASN A 92 -23.81 -4.02 -15.18
CA ASN A 92 -23.55 -5.17 -14.31
C ASN A 92 -22.22 -5.89 -14.63
N ILE A 93 -21.71 -5.91 -15.87
CA ILE A 93 -20.33 -6.36 -16.14
C ILE A 93 -19.35 -5.53 -15.33
N LEU A 94 -19.50 -4.21 -15.37
CA LEU A 94 -18.67 -3.28 -14.62
C LEU A 94 -18.85 -3.43 -13.10
N ALA A 95 -20.06 -3.68 -12.61
CA ALA A 95 -20.35 -3.87 -11.18
C ALA A 95 -19.88 -5.22 -10.58
N TYR A 96 -19.49 -6.20 -11.42
CA TYR A 96 -19.02 -7.54 -10.98
C TYR A 96 -17.64 -7.92 -11.51
N ALA A 97 -17.08 -7.20 -12.48
CA ALA A 97 -15.74 -7.43 -13.00
C ALA A 97 -15.17 -6.17 -13.69
N PRO A 98 -14.92 -5.08 -12.95
CA PRO A 98 -14.43 -3.81 -13.51
C PRO A 98 -13.01 -3.89 -14.11
N GLU A 99 -12.29 -5.00 -13.95
CA GLU A 99 -11.07 -5.34 -14.71
C GLU A 99 -11.32 -5.58 -16.22
N THR A 100 -12.55 -5.89 -16.64
CA THR A 100 -12.79 -6.56 -17.93
C THR A 100 -12.75 -5.64 -19.14
N ARG A 101 -11.60 -5.66 -19.84
CA ARG A 101 -11.28 -4.79 -20.99
C ARG A 101 -11.94 -5.20 -22.32
N HIS A 102 -12.51 -6.41 -22.41
CA HIS A 102 -13.05 -6.96 -23.66
C HIS A 102 -14.53 -7.29 -23.50
N VAL A 103 -15.37 -6.56 -24.24
CA VAL A 103 -16.83 -6.65 -24.18
C VAL A 103 -17.39 -6.66 -25.62
N PRO A 104 -18.37 -7.51 -25.96
CA PRO A 104 -18.87 -7.62 -27.33
C PRO A 104 -19.41 -6.30 -27.90
N GLY A 105 -18.89 -5.91 -29.07
CA GLY A 105 -19.31 -4.69 -29.77
C GLY A 105 -18.72 -3.39 -29.24
N ILE A 106 -17.73 -3.45 -28.34
CA ILE A 106 -16.92 -2.31 -27.87
C ILE A 106 -15.47 -2.57 -28.30
N ASN A 107 -14.72 -1.53 -28.68
CA ASN A 107 -13.32 -1.69 -29.04
C ASN A 107 -12.48 -2.02 -27.80
N ALA A 108 -11.48 -2.89 -27.92
CA ALA A 108 -10.53 -3.23 -26.84
C ALA A 108 -9.63 -2.05 -26.39
N GLN A 109 -9.78 -0.87 -27.02
CA GLN A 109 -9.14 0.39 -26.65
C GLN A 109 -10.14 1.42 -26.08
N GLU A 110 -11.44 1.14 -26.08
CA GLU A 110 -12.49 2.00 -25.54
C GLU A 110 -12.82 1.58 -24.10
N ASP A 111 -12.81 2.54 -23.18
CA ASP A 111 -13.34 2.32 -21.84
C ASP A 111 -14.86 2.12 -21.89
N VAL A 112 -15.36 1.00 -21.32
CA VAL A 112 -16.76 0.59 -21.41
C VAL A 112 -17.70 1.65 -20.81
N MET A 113 -17.30 2.35 -19.75
CA MET A 113 -18.07 3.45 -19.16
C MET A 113 -18.13 4.67 -20.07
N SER A 114 -17.00 5.08 -20.64
CA SER A 114 -16.92 6.18 -21.60
C SER A 114 -17.76 5.89 -22.86
N TRP A 115 -17.75 4.64 -23.33
CA TRP A 115 -18.62 4.16 -24.40
C TRP A 115 -20.10 4.24 -24.02
N MET A 116 -20.48 3.77 -22.83
CA MET A 116 -21.87 3.82 -22.33
C MET A 116 -22.40 5.26 -22.27
N ILE A 117 -21.65 6.16 -21.61
CA ILE A 117 -22.02 7.56 -21.44
C ILE A 117 -22.14 8.26 -22.80
N THR A 118 -21.18 8.06 -23.70
CA THR A 118 -21.22 8.62 -25.06
C THR A 118 -22.48 8.15 -25.80
N ARG A 119 -22.81 6.85 -25.73
CA ARG A 119 -23.99 6.28 -26.40
C ARG A 119 -25.32 6.73 -25.80
N MET A 120 -25.37 7.04 -24.50
CA MET A 120 -26.55 7.68 -23.86
C MET A 120 -26.76 9.09 -24.45
N LEU A 121 -25.71 9.91 -24.49
CA LEU A 121 -25.75 11.28 -25.01
C LEU A 121 -26.10 11.31 -26.52
N GLU A 122 -25.50 10.44 -27.34
CA GLU A 122 -25.86 10.26 -28.75
C GLU A 122 -27.31 9.77 -28.96
N SER A 123 -27.85 9.02 -28.02
CA SER A 123 -29.27 8.58 -28.03
C SER A 123 -30.25 9.72 -27.67
N GLY A 124 -29.74 10.92 -27.36
CA GLY A 124 -30.53 12.09 -27.04
C GLY A 124 -30.87 12.25 -25.55
N VAL A 125 -30.15 11.57 -24.65
CA VAL A 125 -30.23 11.84 -23.20
C VAL A 125 -29.61 13.23 -22.93
N PRO A 126 -30.34 14.18 -22.32
CA PRO A 126 -29.76 15.45 -21.90
C PRO A 126 -28.65 15.27 -20.86
N LEU A 127 -27.66 16.17 -20.85
CA LEU A 127 -26.58 16.16 -19.84
C LEU A 127 -27.14 16.25 -18.40
N GLU A 128 -28.26 16.96 -18.22
CA GLU A 128 -29.01 17.10 -16.97
C GLU A 128 -29.80 15.85 -16.53
N ASP A 129 -30.06 14.89 -17.43
CA ASP A 129 -30.71 13.60 -17.13
C ASP A 129 -29.70 12.43 -17.05
N LEU A 130 -28.43 12.66 -17.43
CA LEU A 130 -27.41 11.60 -17.58
C LEU A 130 -27.17 10.82 -16.29
N GLU A 131 -27.20 11.49 -15.14
CA GLU A 131 -27.09 10.90 -13.80
C GLU A 131 -28.12 9.78 -13.59
N ILE A 132 -29.36 10.03 -14.02
CA ILE A 132 -30.51 9.14 -13.84
C ILE A 132 -30.39 7.89 -14.73
N GLU A 133 -29.79 8.00 -15.93
CA GLU A 133 -29.54 6.84 -16.81
C GLU A 133 -28.34 6.00 -16.37
N ILE A 134 -27.35 6.60 -15.69
CA ILE A 134 -26.26 5.88 -15.03
C ILE A 134 -26.80 5.04 -13.86
N GLU A 135 -27.64 5.61 -12.98
CA GLU A 135 -28.26 4.85 -11.88
C GLU A 135 -29.14 3.69 -12.38
N LYS A 136 -29.94 3.92 -13.44
CA LYS A 136 -30.76 2.87 -14.10
C LYS A 136 -29.93 1.72 -14.67
N SER A 137 -28.65 1.97 -14.97
CA SER A 137 -27.70 0.96 -15.46
C SER A 137 -27.14 0.07 -14.34
N GLU A 138 -27.64 0.20 -13.11
CA GLU A 138 -27.24 -0.55 -11.91
C GLU A 138 -25.84 -0.22 -11.38
N LEU A 139 -25.33 0.96 -11.74
CA LEU A 139 -24.09 1.57 -11.25
C LEU A 139 -24.42 2.62 -10.18
N GLY A 140 -23.53 2.80 -9.21
CA GLY A 140 -23.69 3.83 -8.19
C GLY A 140 -23.05 5.14 -8.61
N LEU A 141 -23.83 6.16 -8.99
CA LEU A 141 -23.32 7.53 -9.00
C LEU A 141 -23.05 7.95 -7.55
N TYR A 142 -21.85 8.43 -7.24
CA TYR A 142 -21.49 8.89 -5.90
C TYR A 142 -21.62 10.42 -5.79
N GLU A 143 -21.19 11.13 -6.83
CA GLU A 143 -21.08 12.58 -6.86
C GLU A 143 -21.01 13.06 -8.32
N SER A 144 -21.64 14.20 -8.59
CA SER A 144 -21.51 14.95 -9.83
C SER A 144 -21.11 16.39 -9.52
N LEU A 145 -20.24 16.95 -10.35
CA LEU A 145 -19.72 18.30 -10.17
C LEU A 145 -19.63 18.99 -11.53
N SER A 146 -20.32 20.10 -11.70
CA SER A 146 -20.13 20.96 -12.88
C SER A 146 -19.01 21.96 -12.61
N MET A 147 -18.01 21.98 -13.49
CA MET A 147 -16.87 22.90 -13.46
C MET A 147 -16.81 23.70 -14.75
N LYS A 148 -16.26 24.90 -14.69
CA LYS A 148 -16.12 25.77 -15.86
C LYS A 148 -14.77 25.63 -16.51
N ASN A 149 -14.75 25.52 -17.83
CA ASN A 149 -13.56 25.76 -18.64
C ASN A 149 -12.36 24.86 -18.26
N LEU A 150 -12.62 23.64 -17.79
CA LEU A 150 -11.62 22.60 -17.54
C LEU A 150 -10.88 22.22 -18.84
N MET A 151 -11.56 22.44 -19.97
CA MET A 151 -11.13 22.09 -21.33
C MET A 151 -10.64 23.29 -22.18
N GLY A 152 -10.62 24.51 -21.62
CA GLY A 152 -10.36 25.74 -22.39
C GLY A 152 -11.50 26.17 -23.34
N SER A 153 -12.66 25.53 -23.26
CA SER A 153 -13.84 25.75 -24.10
C SER A 153 -14.64 27.02 -23.75
N GLY A 154 -14.53 27.49 -22.50
CA GLY A 154 -15.41 28.50 -21.91
C GLY A 154 -16.83 28.00 -21.54
N GLU A 155 -17.14 26.72 -21.74
CA GLU A 155 -18.44 26.12 -21.39
C GLU A 155 -18.41 25.45 -19.99
N ASP A 156 -19.57 24.92 -19.58
CA ASP A 156 -19.75 24.12 -18.36
C ASP A 156 -19.46 22.64 -18.68
N ASP A 157 -18.41 22.09 -18.07
CA ASP A 157 -18.00 20.68 -18.15
C ASP A 157 -18.61 19.91 -16.95
N LEU A 158 -18.93 18.62 -17.11
CA LEU A 158 -19.53 17.78 -16.05
C LEU A 158 -18.59 16.64 -15.64
N ILE A 159 -18.24 16.60 -14.36
CA ILE A 159 -17.42 15.56 -13.75
C ILE A 159 -18.33 14.56 -13.05
N LEU A 160 -18.13 13.27 -13.34
CA LEU A 160 -18.92 12.16 -12.82
C LEU A 160 -18.03 11.20 -12.03
N ARG A 161 -18.32 11.04 -10.74
CA ARG A 161 -17.66 10.09 -9.85
C ARG A 161 -18.57 8.88 -9.67
N ILE A 162 -18.25 7.79 -10.36
CA ILE A 162 -19.11 6.59 -10.48
C ILE A 162 -18.41 5.41 -9.82
N ASN A 163 -19.18 4.57 -9.12
CA ASN A 163 -18.71 3.48 -8.28
C ASN A 163 -19.40 2.16 -8.65
N THR A 164 -18.62 1.09 -8.83
CA THR A 164 -19.05 -0.21 -9.33
C THR A 164 -19.54 -1.13 -8.19
N CYS A 165 -20.41 -0.61 -7.32
CA CYS A 165 -20.82 -1.24 -6.05
C CYS A 165 -21.78 -2.45 -6.20
N LYS A 166 -21.31 -3.60 -6.69
CA LYS A 166 -22.00 -4.90 -6.43
C LYS A 166 -21.10 -6.05 -5.98
N GLY A 167 -19.83 -5.77 -5.75
CA GLY A 167 -18.81 -6.71 -5.31
C GLY A 167 -17.60 -5.94 -4.80
N GLU A 168 -16.44 -6.19 -5.39
CA GLU A 168 -15.22 -5.38 -5.19
C GLU A 168 -15.44 -3.95 -5.73
N CYS A 169 -15.69 -3.00 -4.84
CA CYS A 169 -15.97 -1.62 -5.23
C CYS A 169 -14.73 -0.96 -5.84
N LYS A 170 -14.84 -0.53 -7.11
CA LYS A 170 -13.93 0.40 -7.75
C LYS A 170 -14.63 1.71 -8.06
N MET A 171 -13.88 2.80 -7.93
CA MET A 171 -14.36 4.14 -8.17
C MET A 171 -13.62 4.72 -9.38
N GLY A 172 -14.33 5.38 -10.30
CA GLY A 172 -13.71 6.08 -11.41
C GLY A 172 -14.17 7.54 -11.45
N ILE A 173 -13.38 8.36 -12.15
CA ILE A 173 -13.75 9.74 -12.46
C ILE A 173 -13.71 9.91 -13.98
N TRP A 174 -14.84 10.36 -14.53
CA TRP A 174 -15.02 10.68 -15.94
C TRP A 174 -15.38 12.16 -16.08
N VAL A 175 -14.88 12.81 -17.14
CA VAL A 175 -15.28 14.15 -17.55
C VAL A 175 -16.12 14.03 -18.81
N VAL A 176 -17.32 14.60 -18.78
CA VAL A 176 -18.18 14.81 -19.94
C VAL A 176 -18.09 16.28 -20.31
N PHE A 177 -17.55 16.57 -21.48
CA PHE A 177 -17.39 17.93 -22.00
C PHE A 177 -17.90 18.03 -23.42
N ARG A 178 -18.03 19.27 -23.90
CA ARG A 178 -18.53 19.54 -25.24
C ARG A 178 -17.39 19.68 -26.26
N ASP A 179 -17.51 18.96 -27.38
CA ASP A 179 -16.63 19.07 -28.53
C ASP A 179 -17.48 19.51 -29.76
N GLY A 180 -17.60 20.83 -29.92
CA GLY A 180 -18.42 21.46 -30.96
C GLY A 180 -19.92 21.22 -30.79
N GLU A 181 -20.51 20.43 -31.70
CA GLU A 181 -21.94 20.06 -31.64
C GLU A 181 -22.18 18.76 -30.84
N ASN A 182 -21.13 18.03 -30.45
CA ASN A 182 -21.21 16.75 -29.75
C ASN A 182 -20.71 16.85 -28.31
N TYR A 183 -20.90 15.78 -27.53
CA TYR A 183 -20.19 15.54 -26.28
C TYR A 183 -19.06 14.53 -26.48
N ARG A 184 -17.99 14.68 -25.71
CA ARG A 184 -16.89 13.73 -25.57
C ARG A 184 -16.76 13.35 -24.09
N VAL A 185 -16.39 12.09 -23.84
CA VAL A 185 -16.25 11.53 -22.49
C VAL A 185 -14.82 11.03 -22.33
N GLU A 186 -14.12 11.54 -21.32
CA GLU A 186 -12.75 11.13 -21.01
C GLU A 186 -12.66 10.52 -19.62
N LYS A 187 -12.07 9.34 -19.52
CA LYS A 187 -11.78 8.68 -18.24
C LYS A 187 -10.48 9.25 -17.68
N MET A 188 -10.55 9.96 -16.56
CA MET A 188 -9.36 10.51 -15.90
C MET A 188 -8.56 9.40 -15.20
N ARG A 189 -9.27 8.48 -14.51
CA ARG A 189 -8.66 7.29 -13.91
C ARG A 189 -9.69 6.28 -13.43
N ASP A 190 -9.29 5.01 -13.42
CA ASP A 190 -9.73 4.06 -12.40
C ASP A 190 -9.00 4.31 -11.08
N TRP A 191 -9.72 4.21 -9.98
CA TRP A 191 -9.18 4.26 -8.63
C TRP A 191 -9.46 2.91 -7.96
N GLY A 192 -8.39 2.31 -7.42
CA GLY A 192 -8.32 0.88 -7.13
C GLY A 192 -9.22 0.36 -6.02
N TYR A 193 -9.21 -0.97 -5.93
CA TYR A 193 -9.86 -1.85 -4.96
C TYR A 193 -10.08 -1.26 -3.55
N SER A 194 -11.32 -1.31 -3.04
CA SER A 194 -11.62 -1.06 -1.62
C SER A 194 -11.95 -2.33 -0.83
N ASN A 195 -11.18 -3.40 -1.01
CA ASN A 195 -11.30 -4.64 -0.21
C ASN A 195 -10.88 -4.41 1.26
N TRP A 196 -10.03 -3.42 1.49
CA TRP A 196 -9.85 -2.79 2.80
C TRP A 196 -10.67 -1.49 2.85
N PRO A 197 -11.34 -1.19 3.98
CA PRO A 197 -12.27 -0.09 4.04
C PRO A 197 -11.55 1.28 4.10
N GLN A 198 -12.16 2.28 3.45
CA GLN A 198 -11.86 3.72 3.58
C GLN A 198 -10.68 4.29 2.78
N ILE A 199 -10.38 3.85 1.54
CA ILE A 199 -9.74 4.81 0.62
C ILE A 199 -10.79 5.89 0.28
N ASP A 200 -10.71 7.03 0.95
CA ASP A 200 -11.59 8.16 0.67
C ASP A 200 -11.03 9.00 -0.49
N TYR A 201 -11.94 9.59 -1.25
CA TYR A 201 -11.64 10.51 -2.33
C TYR A 201 -12.50 11.76 -2.15
N GLN A 202 -11.89 12.93 -2.26
CA GLN A 202 -12.60 14.20 -2.17
C GLN A 202 -12.19 15.04 -3.38
N VAL A 203 -13.18 15.41 -4.19
CA VAL A 203 -13.00 16.14 -5.45
C VAL A 203 -13.14 17.62 -5.17
N PHE A 204 -12.16 18.41 -5.60
CA PHE A 204 -12.11 19.85 -5.42
C PHE A 204 -12.04 20.54 -6.79
N ASP A 205 -12.99 21.43 -7.04
CA ASP A 205 -12.83 22.50 -8.04
C ASP A 205 -11.69 23.41 -7.57
N VAL A 206 -10.63 23.48 -8.37
CA VAL A 206 -9.53 24.42 -8.16
C VAL A 206 -9.19 25.09 -9.50
N GLY A 207 -10.04 26.00 -9.94
CA GLY A 207 -9.80 26.79 -11.16
C GLY A 207 -8.46 27.56 -11.20
N ASP A 208 -7.87 27.62 -12.40
CA ASP A 208 -6.64 28.31 -12.82
C ASP A 208 -5.50 28.36 -11.77
N THR A 209 -4.99 27.19 -11.39
CA THR A 209 -3.88 27.08 -10.42
C THR A 209 -2.54 27.52 -11.01
N ASN A 210 -2.35 27.33 -12.32
CA ASN A 210 -1.05 27.54 -12.99
C ASN A 210 -0.99 28.79 -13.89
N GLY A 211 -2.09 29.54 -14.07
CA GLY A 211 -2.15 30.77 -14.85
C GLY A 211 -2.31 30.56 -16.37
N ASN A 212 -2.67 29.36 -16.84
CA ASN A 212 -2.92 29.04 -18.25
C ASN A 212 -4.25 29.63 -18.77
N GLY A 213 -5.20 29.96 -17.88
CA GLY A 213 -6.56 30.41 -18.22
C GLY A 213 -7.59 29.29 -18.41
N PHE A 214 -7.29 28.07 -17.99
CA PHE A 214 -8.17 26.90 -17.87
C PHE A 214 -8.51 26.67 -16.38
N SER A 215 -9.34 25.68 -16.08
CA SER A 215 -9.50 25.16 -14.72
C SER A 215 -8.78 23.82 -14.60
N GLU A 216 -8.32 23.45 -13.40
CA GLU A 216 -7.78 22.11 -13.13
C GLU A 216 -8.62 21.37 -12.10
N LEU A 217 -8.69 20.03 -12.23
CA LEU A 217 -9.31 19.19 -11.22
C LEU A 217 -8.27 18.79 -10.18
N THR A 218 -8.60 18.93 -8.90
CA THR A 218 -7.78 18.38 -7.81
C THR A 218 -8.55 17.31 -7.05
N VAL A 219 -7.95 16.14 -6.88
CA VAL A 219 -8.53 15.02 -6.12
C VAL A 219 -7.62 14.69 -4.95
N LEU A 220 -8.12 14.92 -3.73
CA LEU A 220 -7.53 14.37 -2.53
C LEU A 220 -7.87 12.88 -2.46
N ARG A 221 -6.87 12.07 -2.12
CA ARG A 221 -6.98 10.65 -1.84
C ARG A 221 -6.38 10.36 -0.48
N SER A 222 -7.10 9.64 0.37
CA SER A 222 -6.58 9.17 1.66
C SER A 222 -6.40 7.65 1.64
N GLU A 223 -5.19 7.15 1.42
CA GLU A 223 -4.90 5.70 1.45
C GLU A 223 -4.70 5.22 2.89
N LYS A 224 -5.55 4.34 3.40
CA LYS A 224 -5.38 3.74 4.73
C LYS A 224 -4.65 2.41 4.64
N SER A 225 -3.41 2.37 5.10
CA SER A 225 -2.77 1.10 5.48
C SER A 225 -3.15 0.76 6.93
N GLY A 226 -3.34 -0.52 7.25
CA GLY A 226 -3.83 -0.89 8.58
C GLY A 226 -4.14 -2.37 8.82
N GLY A 227 -3.10 -3.20 8.87
CA GLY A 227 -3.19 -4.57 9.43
C GLY A 227 -2.97 -4.64 10.95
N SER A 228 -2.59 -3.54 11.60
CA SER A 228 -2.31 -3.48 13.04
C SER A 228 -2.73 -2.12 13.63
N MET A 229 -2.33 -1.83 14.88
CA MET A 229 -2.77 -0.65 15.65
C MET A 229 -2.19 0.69 15.17
N TYR A 230 -1.51 0.71 14.02
CA TYR A 230 -1.01 1.89 13.34
C TYR A 230 -1.79 2.03 12.03
N VAL A 231 -2.56 3.13 11.90
CA VAL A 231 -3.19 3.51 10.63
C VAL A 231 -2.39 4.68 10.08
N ALA A 232 -1.49 4.40 9.13
CA ALA A 232 -0.87 5.47 8.36
C ALA A 232 -1.85 5.87 7.25
N LEU A 233 -2.23 7.14 7.24
CA LEU A 233 -2.98 7.74 6.14
C LEU A 233 -1.97 8.33 5.15
N ASP A 234 -1.69 7.60 4.09
CA ASP A 234 -0.89 8.12 2.98
C ASP A 234 -1.80 8.94 2.08
N ASP A 235 -1.88 10.22 2.42
CA ASP A 235 -2.65 11.20 1.69
C ASP A 235 -1.90 11.69 0.43
N PHE A 236 -2.56 11.61 -0.71
CA PHE A 236 -2.06 12.07 -2.00
C PHE A 236 -2.99 13.11 -2.60
N LEU A 237 -2.42 14.14 -3.22
CA LEU A 237 -3.15 15.11 -4.02
C LEU A 237 -2.83 14.85 -5.49
N ASP A 238 -3.80 14.33 -6.24
CA ASP A 238 -3.68 14.15 -7.68
C ASP A 238 -4.33 15.36 -8.38
N HIS A 239 -3.52 16.15 -9.09
CA HIS A 239 -3.91 17.30 -9.90
C HIS A 239 -3.99 16.89 -11.37
N PHE A 240 -5.02 17.35 -12.08
CA PHE A 240 -5.28 17.00 -13.48
C PHE A 240 -5.53 18.26 -14.32
N GLU A 241 -4.78 18.38 -15.41
CA GLU A 241 -4.81 19.50 -16.35
C GLU A 241 -5.08 19.00 -17.77
N TRP A 242 -5.84 19.74 -18.57
CA TRP A 242 -6.10 19.37 -19.96
C TRP A 242 -4.95 19.76 -20.89
N SER A 243 -4.25 18.78 -21.46
CA SER A 243 -3.28 19.04 -22.53
C SER A 243 -4.00 19.18 -23.87
N GLY A 244 -4.13 20.42 -24.34
CA GLY A 244 -4.59 20.73 -25.70
C GLY A 244 -3.63 20.29 -26.82
N VAL A 245 -2.43 19.81 -26.48
CA VAL A 245 -1.46 19.24 -27.42
C VAL A 245 -1.65 17.73 -27.58
N ASP A 246 -1.81 17.02 -26.46
CA ASP A 246 -1.97 15.56 -26.45
C ASP A 246 -3.44 15.13 -26.65
N GLY A 247 -4.38 16.05 -26.40
CA GLY A 247 -5.82 15.80 -26.49
C GLY A 247 -6.34 14.90 -25.38
N MET A 248 -5.72 14.95 -24.19
CA MET A 248 -6.05 14.17 -23.00
C MET A 248 -5.65 14.92 -21.70
N PHE A 249 -6.16 14.45 -20.55
CA PHE A 249 -5.70 14.96 -19.25
C PHE A 249 -4.30 14.46 -18.91
N GLN A 250 -3.41 15.38 -18.58
CA GLN A 250 -2.17 15.09 -17.86
C GLN A 250 -2.46 15.07 -16.35
N ARG A 251 -1.69 14.27 -15.59
CA ARG A 251 -1.90 14.05 -14.14
C ARG A 251 -0.60 14.19 -13.39
N THR A 252 -0.53 15.14 -12.46
CA THR A 252 0.58 15.28 -11.52
C THR A 252 0.15 14.82 -10.12
N ARG A 253 0.91 13.91 -9.50
CA ARG A 253 0.67 13.45 -8.13
C ARG A 253 1.61 14.16 -7.15
N PHE A 254 1.08 14.58 -6.01
CA PHE A 254 1.86 15.04 -4.87
C PHE A 254 1.61 14.12 -3.66
N PRO A 255 2.66 13.57 -3.01
CA PRO A 255 2.53 13.10 -1.64
C PRO A 255 2.29 14.32 -0.75
N LEU A 256 1.14 14.35 -0.07
CA LEU A 256 0.94 15.24 1.06
C LEU A 256 1.78 14.73 2.24
N ILE A 257 1.82 15.51 3.31
CA ILE A 257 2.60 15.19 4.50
C ILE A 257 1.77 14.19 5.34
N SER A 258 1.88 12.90 4.96
CA SER A 258 1.07 11.73 5.39
C SER A 258 0.81 11.66 6.90
N GLN A 259 -0.44 11.36 7.30
CA GLN A 259 -0.82 11.25 8.71
C GLN A 259 -0.41 9.90 9.30
N GLN A 260 0.80 9.83 9.85
CA GLN A 260 1.10 8.86 10.90
C GLN A 260 0.55 9.31 12.26
N CYS A 261 -0.78 9.36 12.34
CA CYS A 261 -1.51 9.55 13.58
C CYS A 261 -1.50 8.25 14.41
N MET A 262 -0.79 8.22 15.55
CA MET A 262 -1.07 7.20 16.57
C MET A 262 -2.43 7.47 17.23
N LEU A 263 -3.49 6.93 16.61
CA LEU A 263 -4.89 7.01 17.05
C LEU A 263 -5.09 6.45 18.47
N LEU A 264 -5.15 7.36 19.45
CA LEU A 264 -5.69 7.08 20.80
C LEU A 264 -7.09 7.70 21.03
N ASP A 265 -7.67 8.36 20.02
CA ASP A 265 -8.89 9.16 20.17
C ASP A 265 -10.17 8.35 20.39
N GLU A 266 -10.23 7.07 19.98
CA GLU A 266 -11.41 6.22 20.18
C GLU A 266 -11.77 5.97 21.66
N ILE A 267 -10.86 6.29 22.60
CA ILE A 267 -11.07 6.07 24.05
C ILE A 267 -11.57 7.34 24.79
N GLY A 268 -11.97 8.38 24.05
CA GLY A 268 -12.82 9.48 24.57
C GLY A 268 -12.21 10.36 25.67
N ALA A 269 -10.90 10.31 25.88
CA ALA A 269 -10.18 11.05 26.91
C ALA A 269 -8.93 11.71 26.32
N LYS A 270 -9.01 13.03 26.04
CA LYS A 270 -7.93 13.84 25.43
C LYS A 270 -6.53 13.51 26.01
N PRO A 271 -5.67 12.79 25.29
CA PRO A 271 -4.32 12.48 25.75
C PRO A 271 -3.41 13.68 25.42
N LYS A 272 -2.72 14.24 26.41
CA LYS A 272 -1.68 15.28 26.18
C LYS A 272 -0.34 14.67 25.72
N SER A 273 -0.42 13.64 24.89
CA SER A 273 0.71 12.86 24.40
C SER A 273 0.26 11.97 23.25
N ASN A 274 0.69 12.28 22.03
CA ASN A 274 1.16 11.32 21.02
C ASN A 274 1.87 12.10 19.90
N ILE A 275 2.77 11.41 19.22
CA ILE A 275 3.61 11.95 18.14
C ILE A 275 2.95 11.59 16.80
N GLY A 276 3.03 12.51 15.83
CA GLY A 276 2.43 12.38 14.50
C GLY A 276 1.95 13.73 13.95
N PRO A 277 1.75 13.88 12.63
CA PRO A 277 1.07 15.01 12.03
C PRO A 277 -0.45 14.78 12.09
N CYS A 278 -1.15 15.55 12.91
CA CYS A 278 -2.55 15.31 13.28
C CYS A 278 -3.56 16.25 12.61
N SER A 279 -3.08 17.13 11.74
CA SER A 279 -3.85 17.70 10.65
C SER A 279 -2.90 18.10 9.53
N TYR A 280 -3.40 18.08 8.29
CA TYR A 280 -2.78 18.74 7.16
C TYR A 280 -3.75 19.74 6.54
N ASP A 281 -3.22 20.68 5.78
CA ASP A 281 -3.95 21.67 4.98
C ASP A 281 -3.17 21.91 3.68
N TRP A 282 -3.83 22.26 2.59
CA TRP A 282 -3.15 22.55 1.32
C TRP A 282 -3.87 23.65 0.55
N LYS A 283 -3.10 24.45 -0.17
CA LYS A 283 -3.62 25.54 -1.01
C LYS A 283 -2.69 25.83 -2.18
N PHE A 284 -3.29 26.16 -3.32
CA PHE A 284 -2.58 26.77 -4.43
C PHE A 284 -2.46 28.28 -4.20
N ILE A 285 -1.31 28.84 -4.59
CA ILE A 285 -1.01 30.28 -4.52
C ILE A 285 -0.54 30.70 -5.91
N ASN A 286 -1.40 31.43 -6.62
CA ASN A 286 -1.06 32.12 -7.86
C ASN A 286 -0.72 33.58 -7.54
N ASN A 287 0.57 33.92 -7.63
CA ASN A 287 1.09 35.28 -7.38
C ASN A 287 1.48 36.01 -8.70
N GLY A 288 0.97 35.56 -9.85
CA GLY A 288 1.19 36.20 -11.17
C GLY A 288 2.66 36.28 -11.63
N SER A 289 3.55 35.53 -10.98
CA SER A 289 5.00 35.54 -11.19
C SER A 289 5.65 34.20 -10.81
N GLN A 290 5.02 33.47 -9.89
CA GLN A 290 5.30 32.09 -9.53
C GLN A 290 3.99 31.49 -9.01
N ASN A 291 3.72 30.25 -9.38
CA ASN A 291 2.54 29.50 -8.94
C ASN A 291 3.00 28.31 -8.11
N SER A 292 2.43 28.16 -6.92
CA SER A 292 2.91 27.16 -5.95
C SER A 292 1.77 26.46 -5.24
N LEU A 293 1.84 25.14 -5.12
CA LEU A 293 1.07 24.35 -4.16
C LEU A 293 1.83 24.38 -2.82
N ILE A 294 1.19 24.86 -1.76
CA ILE A 294 1.74 24.75 -0.40
C ILE A 294 0.88 23.78 0.42
N SER A 295 1.50 22.72 0.91
CA SER A 295 0.93 21.77 1.87
C SER A 295 1.56 21.95 3.25
N TYR A 296 0.75 21.83 4.30
CA TYR A 296 1.13 21.98 5.70
C TYR A 296 0.85 20.67 6.46
N SER A 297 1.57 20.43 7.56
CA SER A 297 1.13 19.50 8.61
C SER A 297 1.41 20.05 10.00
N VAL A 298 0.60 19.64 10.98
CA VAL A 298 0.68 20.07 12.37
C VAL A 298 1.01 18.89 13.28
N TRP A 299 2.19 18.92 13.91
CA TRP A 299 2.71 17.90 14.80
C TRP A 299 2.55 18.30 16.27
N TYR A 300 1.90 17.45 17.07
CA TYR A 300 1.61 17.78 18.47
C TYR A 300 2.87 17.95 19.32
N THR A 301 2.97 19.07 20.02
CA THR A 301 4.05 19.28 21.01
C THR A 301 3.63 18.85 22.42
N GLN A 302 4.60 18.48 23.25
CA GLN A 302 4.31 17.98 24.59
C GLN A 302 3.72 19.05 25.54
N PHE A 303 3.10 18.56 26.63
CA PHE A 303 2.55 19.35 27.74
C PHE A 303 1.39 20.31 27.38
N GLY A 304 1.04 20.43 26.10
CA GLY A 304 0.05 21.39 25.58
C GLY A 304 0.65 22.77 25.32
N CYS A 305 1.88 22.81 24.83
CA CYS A 305 2.44 23.95 24.11
C CYS A 305 1.83 24.05 22.70
N PRO A 306 2.04 25.17 21.97
CA PRO A 306 1.58 25.28 20.58
C PRO A 306 2.34 24.35 19.63
N ASP A 307 1.61 23.77 18.68
CA ASP A 307 2.08 22.66 17.86
C ASP A 307 3.08 23.07 16.77
N LEU A 308 3.96 22.14 16.40
CA LEU A 308 4.99 22.32 15.40
C LEU A 308 4.34 22.23 14.01
N THR A 309 4.61 23.20 13.14
CA THR A 309 4.12 23.17 11.74
C THR A 309 5.25 22.79 10.79
N VAL A 310 5.03 21.81 9.93
CA VAL A 310 5.88 21.53 8.76
C VAL A 310 5.18 22.11 7.53
N GLN A 311 5.93 22.74 6.63
CA GLN A 311 5.44 23.27 5.35
C GLN A 311 6.20 22.59 4.20
N ARG A 312 5.55 22.37 3.06
CA ARG A 312 6.18 22.00 1.79
C ARG A 312 5.62 22.90 0.70
N ALA A 313 6.49 23.52 -0.09
CA ALA A 313 6.10 24.40 -1.20
C ALA A 313 6.59 23.83 -2.53
N SER A 314 5.66 23.30 -3.32
CA SER A 314 5.90 22.77 -4.67
C SER A 314 5.65 23.86 -5.71
N VAL A 315 6.51 23.99 -6.71
CA VAL A 315 6.57 25.15 -7.62
C VAL A 315 6.31 24.73 -9.06
N TRP A 316 5.44 25.45 -9.77
CA TRP A 316 5.23 25.27 -11.21
C TRP A 316 6.48 25.65 -12.01
N ASP A 317 7.02 24.72 -12.79
CA ASP A 317 8.21 24.94 -13.63
C ASP A 317 7.86 25.44 -15.06
N GLY A 318 6.62 25.23 -15.49
CA GLY A 318 6.14 25.49 -16.85
C GLY A 318 5.35 24.31 -17.44
N GLU A 319 5.64 23.09 -16.98
CA GLU A 319 5.02 21.83 -17.41
C GLU A 319 4.39 21.05 -16.24
N ARG A 320 4.88 21.23 -15.01
CA ARG A 320 4.39 20.56 -13.79
C ARG A 320 4.76 21.31 -12.51
N TYR A 321 4.12 20.96 -11.39
CA TYR A 321 4.60 21.35 -10.07
C TYR A 321 5.75 20.44 -9.62
N ILE A 322 6.95 20.98 -9.49
CA ILE A 322 8.11 20.31 -8.90
C ILE A 322 7.96 20.27 -7.38
N LEU A 323 8.06 19.06 -6.80
CA LEU A 323 7.89 18.82 -5.37
C LEU A 323 8.99 19.52 -4.55
N GLY A 324 8.58 20.40 -3.64
CA GLY A 324 9.51 21.01 -2.69
C GLY A 324 9.96 20.04 -1.60
N LYS A 325 11.15 20.27 -1.03
CA LYS A 325 11.51 19.66 0.25
C LYS A 325 10.67 20.28 1.37
N ALA A 326 10.34 19.52 2.41
CA ALA A 326 9.55 20.04 3.52
C ALA A 326 10.42 20.74 4.59
N GLU A 327 9.98 21.88 5.10
CA GLU A 327 10.66 22.71 6.09
C GLU A 327 9.89 22.74 7.42
N ILE A 328 10.61 22.71 8.55
CA ILE A 328 10.02 22.91 9.87
C ILE A 328 9.89 24.42 10.10
N LEU A 329 8.66 24.93 10.24
CA LEU A 329 8.43 26.35 10.49
C LEU A 329 8.87 26.73 11.92
N PRO A 330 9.50 27.91 12.09
CA PRO A 330 9.97 28.38 13.39
C PRO A 330 8.82 28.56 14.38
N PRO A 331 9.05 28.37 15.70
CA PRO A 331 8.06 28.66 16.71
C PRO A 331 7.79 30.17 16.79
N ASP A 332 6.58 30.55 17.25
CA ASP A 332 6.27 31.93 17.58
C ASP A 332 7.29 32.48 18.60
N GLY A 333 7.87 33.64 18.33
CA GLY A 333 8.79 34.33 19.24
C GLY A 333 8.17 34.69 20.60
N ASN A 334 6.85 34.57 20.75
CA ASN A 334 6.11 34.76 22.00
C ASN A 334 5.98 33.50 22.89
N LEU A 335 6.51 32.33 22.51
CA LEU A 335 6.50 31.14 23.37
C LEU A 335 7.32 31.33 24.66
N THR A 336 6.92 30.69 25.76
CA THR A 336 7.77 30.60 26.98
C THR A 336 8.93 29.65 26.74
N SER A 337 10.02 29.78 27.50
CA SER A 337 11.21 28.93 27.33
C SER A 337 10.91 27.43 27.52
N GLU A 338 9.94 27.06 28.36
CA GLU A 338 9.50 25.66 28.45
C GLU A 338 8.86 25.16 27.13
N CYS A 339 8.11 26.02 26.44
CA CYS A 339 7.47 25.66 25.16
C CYS A 339 8.41 25.80 23.96
N GLN A 340 9.43 26.66 24.02
CA GLN A 340 10.53 26.67 23.06
C GLN A 340 11.30 25.35 23.15
N LEU A 341 11.64 24.91 24.37
CA LEU A 341 12.28 23.60 24.61
C LEU A 341 11.40 22.43 24.13
N ALA A 342 10.08 22.48 24.38
CA ALA A 342 9.15 21.45 23.89
C ALA A 342 9.06 21.41 22.36
N TRP A 343 9.01 22.57 21.69
CA TRP A 343 9.07 22.65 20.23
C TRP A 343 10.40 22.09 19.71
N ALA A 344 11.53 22.40 20.34
CA ALA A 344 12.84 21.92 19.91
C ALA A 344 13.03 20.40 20.10
N ASP A 345 12.56 19.84 21.23
CA ASP A 345 12.58 18.39 21.46
C ASP A 345 11.69 17.66 20.42
N THR A 346 10.54 18.25 20.06
CA THR A 346 9.64 17.75 19.01
C THR A 346 10.27 17.86 17.62
N ALA A 347 10.84 19.01 17.27
CA ALA A 347 11.46 19.28 15.97
C ALA A 347 12.63 18.35 15.66
N ILE A 348 13.38 17.92 16.68
CA ILE A 348 14.52 17.03 16.48
C ILE A 348 14.10 15.55 16.52
N SER A 349 13.13 15.19 17.37
CA SER A 349 12.57 13.82 17.43
C SER A 349 11.66 13.49 16.24
N LEU A 350 11.40 14.45 15.35
CA LEU A 350 10.69 14.26 14.07
C LEU A 350 11.45 13.39 13.05
N ALA A 351 12.75 13.11 13.27
CA ALA A 351 13.65 12.59 12.24
C ALA A 351 13.22 11.25 11.59
N GLU A 352 12.68 10.29 12.35
CA GLU A 352 12.35 8.92 11.87
C GLU A 352 11.42 8.91 10.65
N TRP A 353 10.25 9.54 10.77
CA TRP A 353 9.29 9.64 9.67
C TRP A 353 9.80 10.52 8.51
N ALA A 354 10.66 11.48 8.83
CA ALA A 354 10.76 12.71 8.08
C ALA A 354 12.02 12.84 7.23
N GLU A 355 13.05 11.99 7.41
CA GLU A 355 14.29 12.06 6.62
C GLU A 355 14.06 11.85 5.11
N GLN A 356 13.05 11.06 4.73
CA GLN A 356 12.68 10.90 3.31
C GLN A 356 12.00 12.16 2.72
N ASN A 357 11.44 13.04 3.55
CA ASN A 357 10.49 14.08 3.13
C ASN A 357 10.91 15.53 3.44
N LEU A 358 11.75 15.76 4.45
CA LEU A 358 12.25 17.07 4.88
C LEU A 358 13.45 17.56 4.07
N GLN A 359 13.72 18.86 4.18
CA GLN A 359 14.92 19.52 3.70
C GLN A 359 16.13 19.28 4.60
N GLN A 360 15.88 19.07 5.88
CA GLN A 360 16.85 18.83 6.96
C GLN A 360 16.20 17.84 7.94
N PRO A 361 16.80 16.67 8.25
CA PRO A 361 16.34 15.85 9.35
C PRO A 361 16.50 16.63 10.66
N GLY A 362 15.76 16.25 11.70
CA GLY A 362 15.63 17.04 12.93
C GLY A 362 16.95 17.51 13.53
N TRP A 363 18.00 16.67 13.50
CA TRP A 363 19.32 16.98 14.07
C TRP A 363 20.14 18.01 13.25
N GLU A 364 19.78 18.28 11.98
CA GLU A 364 20.34 19.38 11.20
C GLU A 364 19.66 20.74 11.50
N ASN A 365 18.57 20.77 12.29
CA ASN A 365 17.85 22.01 12.60
C ASN A 365 18.61 22.91 13.58
N ASP A 366 19.36 23.88 13.03
CA ASP A 366 20.16 24.86 13.79
C ASP A 366 19.36 25.63 14.85
N GLN A 367 18.07 25.91 14.62
CA GLN A 367 17.24 26.64 15.58
C GLN A 367 16.89 25.79 16.80
N ALA A 368 16.51 24.53 16.59
CA ALA A 368 16.22 23.60 17.68
C ALA A 368 17.48 23.29 18.51
N ILE A 369 18.63 23.11 17.85
CA ILE A 369 19.95 23.02 18.50
C ILE A 369 20.22 24.27 19.36
N SER A 370 20.06 25.47 18.81
CA SER A 370 20.29 26.74 19.53
C SER A 370 19.34 26.94 20.72
N ILE A 371 18.08 26.51 20.63
CA ILE A 371 17.11 26.61 21.73
C ILE A 371 17.51 25.67 22.88
N ILE A 372 17.96 24.45 22.57
CA ILE A 372 18.38 23.47 23.58
C ILE A 372 19.69 23.90 24.24
N GLU A 373 20.63 24.50 23.51
CA GLU A 373 21.85 25.06 24.11
C GLU A 373 21.55 26.21 25.07
N GLN A 374 20.71 27.17 24.69
CA GLN A 374 20.28 28.27 25.56
C GLN A 374 19.54 27.74 26.80
N SER A 375 18.67 26.74 26.62
CA SER A 375 17.99 26.06 27.72
C SER A 375 18.98 25.34 28.65
N LEU A 376 20.02 24.70 28.12
CA LEU A 376 21.04 24.03 28.94
C LEU A 376 21.89 25.00 29.77
N GLU A 377 21.96 26.29 29.42
CA GLU A 377 22.50 27.36 30.26
C GLU A 377 21.48 27.83 31.31
N ASP A 378 20.31 28.31 30.88
CA ASP A 378 19.21 28.78 31.75
C ASP A 378 18.01 27.82 31.70
N TRP A 379 17.99 26.87 32.64
CA TRP A 379 17.07 25.72 32.59
C TRP A 379 15.62 26.14 32.84
N PRO A 380 14.67 25.89 31.91
CA PRO A 380 13.30 26.42 32.00
C PRO A 380 12.56 25.99 33.27
N SER A 381 11.79 26.93 33.84
CA SER A 381 11.33 26.86 35.24
C SER A 381 10.46 25.66 35.60
N LYS A 382 9.77 25.07 34.61
CA LYS A 382 8.94 23.86 34.77
C LYS A 382 9.51 22.62 34.09
N ALA A 383 10.70 22.67 33.49
CA ALA A 383 11.25 21.51 32.78
C ALA A 383 11.44 20.29 33.71
N ASP A 384 11.76 20.54 34.98
CA ASP A 384 11.81 19.50 36.03
C ASP A 384 10.41 18.97 36.42
N GLU A 385 9.37 19.81 36.38
CA GLU A 385 7.96 19.40 36.57
C GLU A 385 7.47 18.56 35.38
N TRP A 386 7.90 18.91 34.18
CA TRP A 386 7.48 18.32 32.90
C TRP A 386 8.28 17.05 32.60
N TRP A 387 9.48 17.15 32.02
CA TRP A 387 10.34 16.00 31.74
C TRP A 387 10.89 15.34 33.02
N GLY A 388 11.45 16.10 33.97
CA GLY A 388 11.96 15.54 35.24
C GLY A 388 13.25 16.15 35.76
N SER A 389 13.56 15.94 37.04
CA SER A 389 14.68 16.57 37.75
C SER A 389 16.09 16.10 37.32
N ALA A 390 16.21 15.18 36.37
CA ALA A 390 17.45 14.80 35.68
C ALA A 390 17.40 15.07 34.16
N SER A 391 16.31 15.65 33.66
CA SER A 391 16.13 15.88 32.22
C SER A 391 17.17 16.81 31.61
N ARG A 392 17.71 17.78 32.37
CA ARG A 392 18.85 18.62 31.96
C ARG A 392 20.10 17.80 31.58
N ASP A 393 20.31 16.65 32.20
CA ASP A 393 21.45 15.78 31.90
C ASP A 393 21.17 14.87 30.69
N TYR A 394 19.91 14.41 30.56
CA TYR A 394 19.42 13.73 29.36
C TYR A 394 19.51 14.62 28.11
N PHE A 395 19.00 15.86 28.15
CA PHE A 395 19.10 16.81 27.04
C PHE A 395 20.55 17.16 26.71
N ARG A 396 21.48 17.18 27.68
CA ARG A 396 22.91 17.38 27.40
C ARG A 396 23.55 16.19 26.68
N LEU A 397 23.15 14.96 27.01
CA LEU A 397 23.55 13.76 26.27
C LEU A 397 22.97 13.77 24.86
N LYS A 398 21.65 14.01 24.73
CA LYS A 398 20.90 14.06 23.46
C LYS A 398 21.51 15.08 22.49
N LEU A 399 21.73 16.32 22.95
CA LEU A 399 22.45 17.36 22.19
C LEU A 399 23.87 16.94 21.81
N GLY A 400 24.60 16.29 22.72
CA GLY A 400 25.95 15.79 22.44
C GLY A 400 25.99 14.79 21.29
N ILE A 401 25.03 13.86 21.25
CA ILE A 401 24.87 12.89 20.16
C ILE A 401 24.47 13.57 18.84
N TRP A 402 23.59 14.57 18.87
CA TRP A 402 23.24 15.31 17.65
C TRP A 402 24.38 16.15 17.08
N ARG A 403 25.20 16.77 17.95
CA ARG A 403 26.46 17.41 17.51
C ARG A 403 27.46 16.39 16.96
N GLU A 404 27.39 15.11 17.38
CA GLU A 404 28.20 14.03 16.80
C GLU A 404 27.76 13.71 15.35
N LEU A 405 26.44 13.60 15.09
CA LEU A 405 25.85 13.43 13.75
C LEU A 405 26.25 14.57 12.80
N ARG A 406 26.19 15.81 13.29
CA ARG A 406 26.61 17.03 12.56
C ARG A 406 28.13 17.13 12.30
N GLY A 407 28.93 16.16 12.75
CA GLY A 407 30.39 16.18 12.61
C GLY A 407 31.12 17.14 13.56
N GLU A 408 30.43 17.74 14.54
CA GLU A 408 30.95 18.76 15.47
C GLU A 408 31.67 18.11 16.68
N GLN A 409 32.61 17.20 16.36
CA GLN A 409 33.23 16.22 17.25
C GLN A 409 33.68 16.75 18.63
N ASP A 410 34.37 17.89 18.70
CA ASP A 410 34.86 18.46 19.96
C ASP A 410 33.72 18.96 20.87
N GLN A 411 32.65 19.48 20.29
CA GLN A 411 31.48 19.98 21.02
C GLN A 411 30.63 18.81 21.53
N ALA A 412 30.36 17.83 20.66
CA ALA A 412 29.72 16.57 20.98
C ALA A 412 30.38 15.89 22.19
N ILE A 413 31.68 15.58 22.07
CA ILE A 413 32.46 14.93 23.12
C ILE A 413 32.55 15.77 24.41
N SER A 414 32.52 17.10 24.32
CA SER A 414 32.47 17.99 25.50
C SER A 414 31.14 17.86 26.26
N LEU A 415 30.01 17.85 25.55
CA LEU A 415 28.67 17.73 26.13
C LEU A 415 28.44 16.35 26.76
N ILE A 416 28.80 15.28 26.05
CA ILE A 416 28.64 13.90 26.54
C ILE A 416 29.54 13.67 27.77
N LYS A 417 30.79 14.16 27.76
CA LYS A 417 31.66 14.10 28.96
C LYS A 417 31.10 14.87 30.15
N GLN A 418 30.40 15.98 29.92
CA GLN A 418 29.72 16.72 30.99
C GLN A 418 28.53 15.92 31.56
N ALA A 419 27.69 15.30 30.72
CA ALA A 419 26.62 14.41 31.19
C ALA A 419 27.16 13.19 31.97
N ALA A 420 28.28 12.60 31.51
CA ALA A 420 28.93 11.45 32.13
C ALA A 420 29.62 11.75 33.48
N THR A 421 30.14 12.97 33.68
CA THR A 421 31.03 13.28 34.83
C THR A 421 30.54 14.41 35.74
N ARG A 422 29.50 15.14 35.34
CA ARG A 422 28.90 16.27 36.09
C ARG A 422 27.37 16.30 35.93
N PRO A 423 26.64 15.24 36.33
CA PRO A 423 25.19 15.30 36.39
C PRO A 423 24.75 16.47 37.28
N HIS A 424 23.74 17.20 36.80
CA HIS A 424 23.00 18.19 37.56
C HIS A 424 22.27 17.54 38.75
N ASN A 425 21.79 16.29 38.57
CA ASN A 425 21.14 15.53 39.62
C ASN A 425 21.80 14.17 39.86
N SER A 426 22.52 14.05 40.98
CA SER A 426 23.21 12.81 41.38
C SER A 426 22.32 11.75 42.03
N GLU A 427 21.01 12.00 42.23
CA GLU A 427 20.05 10.97 42.65
C GLU A 427 19.67 10.05 41.48
N PHE A 428 19.76 10.56 40.25
CA PHE A 428 19.28 9.93 39.02
C PHE A 428 20.39 9.90 37.96
N ASP A 429 21.33 8.97 38.11
CA ASP A 429 22.53 8.85 37.28
C ASP A 429 22.31 8.16 35.93
N TYR A 430 21.07 7.81 35.55
CA TYR A 430 20.83 6.96 34.36
C TYR A 430 21.32 7.59 33.04
N ALA A 431 21.07 8.89 32.83
CA ALA A 431 21.64 9.62 31.69
C ALA A 431 23.18 9.67 31.73
N SER A 432 23.78 9.69 32.93
CA SER A 432 25.23 9.61 33.10
C SER A 432 25.77 8.22 32.74
N ARG A 433 25.05 7.13 33.06
CA ARG A 433 25.40 5.76 32.64
C ARG A 433 25.39 5.62 31.13
N LEU A 434 24.34 6.09 30.45
CA LEU A 434 24.26 6.09 28.99
C LEU A 434 25.40 6.93 28.37
N ALA A 435 25.71 8.10 28.93
CA ALA A 435 26.84 8.92 28.47
C ALA A 435 28.21 8.25 28.68
N ILE A 436 28.39 7.49 29.77
CA ILE A 436 29.61 6.69 30.03
C ILE A 436 29.71 5.54 29.02
N LEU A 437 28.62 4.82 28.81
CA LEU A 437 28.52 3.70 27.86
C LEU A 437 28.86 4.16 26.43
N TYR A 438 28.24 5.25 25.97
CA TYR A 438 28.55 5.88 24.70
C TYR A 438 30.05 6.20 24.55
N LEU A 439 30.65 6.86 25.54
CA LEU A 439 32.07 7.23 25.52
C LEU A 439 33.04 6.04 25.63
N GLN A 440 32.56 4.87 26.07
CA GLN A 440 33.32 3.63 26.08
C GLN A 440 33.28 2.98 24.70
N GLU A 441 32.08 2.65 24.21
CA GLU A 441 31.89 1.97 22.92
C GLU A 441 32.39 2.82 21.73
N ARG A 442 32.15 4.14 21.75
CA ARG A 442 32.62 5.08 20.71
C ARG A 442 34.15 5.25 20.66
N LYS A 443 34.87 4.59 21.58
CA LYS A 443 36.34 4.53 21.63
C LYS A 443 36.88 3.14 21.24
N THR A 444 36.08 2.08 21.38
CA THR A 444 36.46 0.69 21.03
C THR A 444 35.92 0.30 19.66
N GLU A 445 34.61 0.47 19.44
CA GLU A 445 33.85 -0.09 18.30
C GLU A 445 33.25 0.98 17.36
N GLY A 446 33.58 2.27 17.55
CA GLY A 446 33.13 3.35 16.66
C GLY A 446 31.76 3.95 17.01
N LYS A 447 31.30 4.96 16.26
CA LYS A 447 30.13 5.77 16.66
C LYS A 447 28.81 5.02 16.49
N VAL A 448 28.66 4.29 15.39
CA VAL A 448 27.42 3.58 15.04
C VAL A 448 27.09 2.51 16.09
N ARG A 449 28.06 1.65 16.45
CA ARG A 449 27.88 0.64 17.50
C ARG A 449 27.68 1.26 18.89
N ALA A 450 28.25 2.43 19.16
CA ALA A 450 27.98 3.17 20.40
C ALA A 450 26.53 3.70 20.48
N CYS A 451 25.88 3.94 19.34
CA CYS A 451 24.46 4.25 19.27
C CYS A 451 23.62 3.00 19.56
N ASP A 452 23.84 1.89 18.85
CA ASP A 452 23.15 0.61 19.14
C ASP A 452 23.19 0.25 20.62
N VAL A 453 24.39 0.25 21.22
CA VAL A 453 24.55 -0.21 22.61
C VAL A 453 23.88 0.74 23.61
N VAL A 454 23.73 2.02 23.29
CA VAL A 454 22.96 2.99 24.09
C VAL A 454 21.45 2.81 23.90
N ASP A 455 21.00 2.61 22.67
CA ASP A 455 19.58 2.50 22.34
C ASP A 455 19.03 1.14 22.80
N GLN A 456 19.79 0.05 22.63
CA GLN A 456 19.52 -1.25 23.26
C GLN A 456 19.52 -1.16 24.80
N ALA A 457 20.42 -0.38 25.42
CA ALA A 457 20.42 -0.21 26.87
C ALA A 457 19.18 0.57 27.37
N LEU A 458 18.73 1.58 26.61
CA LEU A 458 17.49 2.32 26.87
C LEU A 458 16.27 1.39 26.74
N TYR A 459 16.19 0.64 25.65
CA TYR A 459 15.13 -0.33 25.38
C TYR A 459 15.08 -1.44 26.44
N GLN A 460 16.22 -2.05 26.79
CA GLN A 460 16.28 -3.08 27.84
C GLN A 460 15.87 -2.55 29.23
N GLU A 461 16.23 -1.31 29.58
CA GLU A 461 15.80 -0.72 30.85
C GLU A 461 14.30 -0.33 30.83
N LEU A 462 13.77 0.08 29.68
CA LEU A 462 12.34 0.35 29.50
C LEU A 462 11.49 -0.86 29.91
N PHE A 463 11.80 -2.08 29.46
CA PHE A 463 11.10 -3.31 29.86
C PHE A 463 11.22 -3.67 31.36
N LYS A 464 12.16 -3.08 32.10
CA LYS A 464 12.28 -3.24 33.56
C LYS A 464 11.44 -2.21 34.31
N VAL A 465 11.25 -1.02 33.73
CA VAL A 465 10.51 0.11 34.31
C VAL A 465 9.02 0.06 33.97
N ILE A 466 8.65 -0.41 32.77
CA ILE A 466 7.26 -0.58 32.32
C ILE A 466 7.00 -2.05 31.96
N SER A 467 5.84 -2.58 32.32
CA SER A 467 5.55 -4.03 32.23
C SER A 467 5.39 -4.55 30.79
N SER A 468 5.25 -3.67 29.80
CA SER A 468 5.38 -3.92 28.36
C SER A 468 5.19 -2.59 27.61
N PRO A 469 5.93 -2.30 26.52
CA PRO A 469 5.69 -1.13 25.67
C PRO A 469 4.25 -1.03 25.16
N LEU A 470 3.61 -2.16 24.84
CA LEU A 470 2.19 -2.23 24.42
C LEU A 470 1.19 -1.74 25.49
N THR A 471 1.65 -1.49 26.72
CA THR A 471 0.79 -0.83 27.73
C THR A 471 0.68 0.68 27.54
N LEU A 472 1.50 1.32 26.70
CA LEU A 472 1.35 2.74 26.34
C LEU A 472 0.03 3.00 25.58
N ASN A 473 -0.55 1.96 24.96
CA ASN A 473 -1.74 1.98 24.11
C ASN A 473 -3.07 2.31 24.87
N SER A 474 -3.00 2.78 26.11
CA SER A 474 -4.12 3.34 26.86
C SER A 474 -3.66 4.56 27.65
N PRO A 475 -4.36 5.72 27.59
CA PRO A 475 -3.98 6.93 28.34
C PRO A 475 -3.80 6.69 29.86
N SER A 476 -4.59 5.76 30.42
CA SER A 476 -4.54 5.38 31.84
C SER A 476 -3.27 4.60 32.23
N ASN A 477 -2.57 4.02 31.24
CA ASN A 477 -1.34 3.26 31.42
C ASN A 477 -0.12 4.07 30.94
N ALA A 478 -0.22 4.80 29.83
CA ALA A 478 0.78 5.79 29.42
C ALA A 478 1.14 6.74 30.58
N SER A 479 0.16 7.31 31.27
CA SER A 479 0.41 8.18 32.44
C SER A 479 1.13 7.46 33.60
N LYS A 480 0.93 6.14 33.78
CA LYS A 480 1.67 5.33 34.77
C LYS A 480 3.10 5.08 34.29
N SER A 481 3.29 4.77 33.02
CA SER A 481 4.59 4.51 32.37
C SER A 481 5.49 5.75 32.38
N LEU A 482 4.98 6.91 31.97
CA LEU A 482 5.68 8.20 32.05
C LEU A 482 6.09 8.51 33.50
N LYS A 483 5.21 8.24 34.47
CA LYS A 483 5.53 8.39 35.90
C LYS A 483 6.54 7.36 36.41
N ALA A 484 6.54 6.13 35.89
CA ALA A 484 7.52 5.10 36.24
C ALA A 484 8.92 5.49 35.74
N MET A 485 9.04 5.91 34.48
CA MET A 485 10.28 6.44 33.91
C MET A 485 10.80 7.65 34.70
N LYS A 486 9.93 8.63 34.97
CA LYS A 486 10.28 9.80 35.81
C LYS A 486 10.75 9.42 37.22
N ASN A 487 10.18 8.38 37.82
CA ASN A 487 10.57 7.86 39.14
C ASN A 487 11.83 7.00 39.14
N ALA A 488 12.21 6.41 38.00
CA ALA A 488 13.35 5.48 37.88
C ALA A 488 14.61 6.17 37.33
N TRP A 489 14.45 7.07 36.36
CA TRP A 489 15.53 7.72 35.63
C TRP A 489 15.65 9.22 35.91
N GLY A 490 14.68 9.80 36.63
CA GLY A 490 14.61 11.26 36.88
C GLY A 490 14.22 12.08 35.65
N PHE A 491 13.96 11.44 34.50
CA PHE A 491 13.50 12.08 33.28
C PHE A 491 12.47 11.20 32.54
N VAL A 492 11.83 11.80 31.54
CA VAL A 492 10.94 11.14 30.58
C VAL A 492 11.50 11.46 29.20
N PRO A 493 11.91 10.46 28.40
CA PRO A 493 12.33 10.71 27.02
C PRO A 493 11.10 10.93 26.13
N MET A 494 11.22 11.79 25.12
CA MET A 494 10.18 11.98 24.10
C MET A 494 10.18 10.86 23.07
N ASP A 495 11.38 10.47 22.64
CA ASP A 495 11.63 9.32 21.80
C ASP A 495 11.79 8.08 22.70
N ILE A 496 11.06 7.01 22.40
CA ILE A 496 11.08 5.74 23.14
C ILE A 496 11.69 4.61 22.28
N THR A 497 11.87 4.86 20.98
CA THR A 497 12.49 3.93 20.02
C THR A 497 14.02 4.10 19.98
N GLY A 498 14.56 5.31 20.21
CA GLY A 498 16.00 5.54 20.33
C GLY A 498 16.41 6.88 20.98
N LEU A 499 17.71 6.98 21.30
CA LEU A 499 18.37 8.21 21.75
C LEU A 499 19.40 8.70 20.72
N CYS A 500 20.02 7.78 19.97
CA CYS A 500 20.87 8.12 18.82
C CYS A 500 20.27 7.69 17.47
N HIS A 501 19.77 6.46 17.40
CA HIS A 501 19.48 5.70 16.17
C HIS A 501 20.75 5.45 15.35
N SER A 502 21.23 4.20 15.38
CA SER A 502 22.40 3.76 14.60
C SER A 502 22.25 3.97 13.10
N LEU A 503 21.03 3.87 12.55
CA LEU A 503 20.74 4.16 11.15
C LEU A 503 21.21 5.57 10.75
N PHE A 504 20.74 6.62 11.46
CA PHE A 504 21.16 8.01 11.20
C PHE A 504 22.65 8.22 11.47
N MET A 505 23.23 7.53 12.46
CA MET A 505 24.67 7.60 12.72
C MET A 505 25.48 7.02 11.56
N LEU A 506 25.06 5.91 10.95
CA LEU A 506 25.72 5.34 9.78
C LEU A 506 25.62 6.27 8.56
N GLN A 507 24.44 6.85 8.31
CA GLN A 507 24.22 7.81 7.23
C GLN A 507 25.05 9.08 7.42
N ALA A 508 25.13 9.58 8.66
CA ALA A 508 25.99 10.70 9.03
C ALA A 508 27.48 10.36 8.92
N GLU A 509 27.94 9.16 9.31
CA GLU A 509 29.33 8.75 9.11
C GLU A 509 29.67 8.66 7.61
N ALA A 510 28.80 8.08 6.78
CA ALA A 510 29.01 7.99 5.33
C ALA A 510 29.15 9.39 4.69
N LYS A 511 28.22 10.31 5.01
CA LYS A 511 28.22 11.71 4.57
C LYS A 511 29.49 12.46 5.01
N ASN A 512 29.88 12.31 6.28
CA ASN A 512 31.03 13.02 6.86
C ASN A 512 32.40 12.45 6.44
N HIS A 513 32.47 11.24 5.87
CA HIS A 513 33.73 10.61 5.45
C HIS A 513 34.16 10.92 4.00
N HIS A 514 33.38 11.71 3.24
CA HIS A 514 33.69 12.13 1.85
C HIS A 514 34.03 10.93 0.94
N LEU A 515 33.15 9.93 0.93
CA LEU A 515 33.32 8.65 0.25
C LEU A 515 33.19 8.77 -1.28
N THR A 516 34.18 9.41 -1.90
CA THR A 516 34.22 9.82 -3.31
C THR A 516 34.74 8.76 -4.28
N SER A 517 34.91 7.52 -3.82
CA SER A 517 35.36 6.39 -4.65
C SER A 517 35.06 5.04 -4.00
N ALA A 518 35.02 3.99 -4.82
CA ALA A 518 34.95 2.59 -4.37
C ALA A 518 36.08 2.21 -3.39
N VAL A 519 37.27 2.80 -3.51
CA VAL A 519 38.41 2.50 -2.61
C VAL A 519 38.16 3.13 -1.23
N THR A 520 37.84 4.41 -1.18
CA THR A 520 37.51 5.12 0.08
C THR A 520 36.29 4.53 0.77
N PHE A 521 35.29 4.10 0.00
CA PHE A 521 34.09 3.41 0.51
C PHE A 521 34.45 2.06 1.15
N ASN A 522 35.17 1.21 0.43
CA ASN A 522 35.58 -0.10 0.94
C ASN A 522 36.58 -0.02 2.10
N ASP A 523 37.37 1.04 2.20
CA ASP A 523 38.25 1.28 3.35
C ASP A 523 37.48 1.85 4.56
N TRP A 524 36.45 2.67 4.36
CA TRP A 524 35.53 3.10 5.43
C TRP A 524 34.67 1.95 5.97
N LEU A 525 34.13 1.09 5.11
CA LEU A 525 33.36 -0.09 5.54
C LEU A 525 34.16 -0.97 6.51
N LYS A 526 35.48 -1.13 6.30
CA LYS A 526 36.39 -1.86 7.21
C LYS A 526 36.64 -1.17 8.57
N THR A 527 36.16 0.06 8.74
CA THR A 527 36.19 0.79 10.02
C THR A 527 34.87 0.72 10.80
N LEU A 528 33.82 0.15 10.19
CA LEU A 528 32.61 -0.25 10.89
C LEU A 528 32.87 -1.55 11.65
N SER A 529 32.28 -1.70 12.83
CA SER A 529 32.45 -2.89 13.67
C SER A 529 31.40 -3.98 13.40
N TYR A 530 30.58 -3.81 12.37
CA TYR A 530 29.59 -4.80 11.92
C TYR A 530 30.22 -5.79 10.92
N PRO A 531 29.91 -7.09 11.01
CA PRO A 531 30.15 -8.02 9.92
C PRO A 531 29.45 -7.54 8.63
N ILE A 532 30.21 -7.51 7.53
CA ILE A 532 29.68 -7.22 6.21
C ILE A 532 29.38 -8.56 5.54
N TYR A 533 28.11 -8.90 5.40
CA TYR A 533 27.68 -10.16 4.78
C TYR A 533 27.84 -10.12 3.26
N GLN A 534 27.39 -9.02 2.63
CA GLN A 534 27.51 -8.78 1.19
C GLN A 534 27.82 -7.31 0.91
N ASN A 535 28.52 -7.05 -0.19
CA ASN A 535 28.78 -5.72 -0.75
C ASN A 535 28.87 -5.86 -2.28
N THR A 536 27.79 -5.53 -2.96
CA THR A 536 27.60 -5.72 -4.40
C THR A 536 27.84 -4.41 -5.14
N ALA A 537 28.65 -4.48 -6.21
CA ALA A 537 28.82 -3.42 -7.19
C ALA A 537 27.69 -3.48 -8.22
N ILE A 538 26.88 -2.44 -8.33
CA ILE A 538 25.71 -2.39 -9.22
C ILE A 538 25.27 -0.94 -9.42
N ASP A 539 24.77 -0.61 -10.61
CA ASP A 539 24.06 0.63 -10.91
C ASP A 539 22.60 0.49 -10.44
N LEU A 540 22.20 1.20 -9.39
CA LEU A 540 20.90 1.04 -8.74
C LEU A 540 19.85 2.05 -9.25
N ASN A 541 20.27 3.24 -9.66
CA ASN A 541 19.40 4.32 -10.15
C ASN A 541 19.34 4.43 -11.69
N ILE A 542 20.18 3.68 -12.41
CA ILE A 542 20.31 3.62 -13.87
C ILE A 542 20.90 4.91 -14.48
N ASP A 543 21.79 5.59 -13.76
CA ASP A 543 22.54 6.76 -14.26
C ASP A 543 23.88 6.41 -14.95
N GLY A 544 24.31 5.15 -14.87
CA GLY A 544 25.57 4.65 -15.44
C GLY A 544 26.78 4.69 -14.50
N VAL A 545 26.59 5.04 -13.22
CA VAL A 545 27.61 5.03 -12.16
C VAL A 545 27.47 3.77 -11.28
N GLU A 546 28.57 3.36 -10.62
CA GLU A 546 28.61 2.14 -9.81
C GLU A 546 28.28 2.42 -8.33
N ASP A 547 27.02 2.23 -7.96
CA ASP A 547 26.51 2.26 -6.59
C ASP A 547 26.98 1.04 -5.76
N ARG A 548 26.52 0.96 -4.50
CA ARG A 548 26.77 -0.17 -3.60
C ARG A 548 25.48 -0.65 -2.97
N LEU A 549 25.33 -1.97 -2.95
CA LEU A 549 24.26 -2.65 -2.22
C LEU A 549 24.90 -3.55 -1.15
N VAL A 550 24.75 -3.20 0.12
CA VAL A 550 25.49 -3.75 1.26
C VAL A 550 24.54 -4.35 2.28
N TYR A 551 24.91 -5.52 2.83
CA TYR A 551 24.26 -6.12 3.99
C TYR A 551 25.19 -6.08 5.20
N LEU A 552 24.68 -5.52 6.30
CA LEU A 552 25.39 -5.40 7.58
C LEU A 552 24.69 -6.25 8.64
N GLU A 553 25.44 -7.06 9.38
CA GLU A 553 24.94 -7.79 10.55
C GLU A 553 24.94 -6.83 11.75
N THR A 554 23.82 -6.15 11.99
CA THR A 554 23.71 -5.07 13.00
C THR A 554 23.30 -5.57 14.38
N SER A 555 22.53 -6.66 14.41
CA SER A 555 21.99 -7.26 15.63
C SER A 555 22.83 -8.44 16.13
N ASP A 556 22.98 -8.53 17.45
CA ASP A 556 23.64 -9.66 18.15
C ASP A 556 22.86 -11.00 18.01
N GLN A 557 21.74 -11.01 17.28
CA GLN A 557 20.95 -12.20 16.94
C GLN A 557 21.19 -12.69 15.50
N GLY A 558 21.99 -11.98 14.70
CA GLY A 558 22.30 -12.35 13.31
C GLY A 558 21.33 -11.79 12.26
N ASP A 559 20.60 -10.72 12.58
CA ASP A 559 19.77 -10.01 11.60
C ASP A 559 20.65 -9.17 10.65
N LEU A 560 20.37 -9.26 9.35
CA LEU A 560 21.07 -8.55 8.28
C LEU A 560 20.25 -7.35 7.79
N ASP A 561 20.78 -6.14 7.95
CA ASP A 561 20.17 -4.89 7.49
C ASP A 561 20.60 -4.52 6.06
N GLY A 562 19.62 -4.11 5.23
CA GLY A 562 19.81 -3.69 3.84
C GLY A 562 20.19 -2.21 3.68
N TRP A 563 21.31 -1.95 3.00
CA TRP A 563 21.80 -0.58 2.75
C TRP A 563 22.18 -0.34 1.29
N ALA A 564 21.54 0.65 0.66
CA ALA A 564 21.92 1.18 -0.64
C ALA A 564 22.78 2.43 -0.47
N PHE A 565 23.91 2.52 -1.15
CA PHE A 565 24.76 3.71 -1.18
C PHE A 565 24.89 4.20 -2.61
N PHE A 566 24.23 5.31 -2.91
CA PHE A 566 24.20 5.90 -4.24
C PHE A 566 25.38 6.85 -4.44
N MET A 567 26.09 6.75 -5.56
CA MET A 567 27.24 7.58 -5.87
C MET A 567 26.79 8.94 -6.42
N THR A 568 27.19 10.04 -5.76
CA THR A 568 26.88 11.40 -6.21
C THR A 568 28.17 12.21 -6.45
N ASP A 569 28.04 13.42 -7.01
CA ASP A 569 29.18 14.35 -7.18
C ASP A 569 29.94 14.64 -5.86
N ASP A 570 29.23 14.62 -4.72
CA ASP A 570 29.81 14.81 -3.37
C ASP A 570 30.30 13.49 -2.73
N GLY A 571 30.08 12.34 -3.38
CA GLY A 571 30.41 10.98 -2.91
C GLY A 571 29.18 10.11 -2.60
N TYR A 572 29.40 8.97 -1.95
CA TYR A 572 28.33 8.02 -1.62
C TYR A 572 27.34 8.56 -0.57
N VAL A 573 26.05 8.52 -0.91
CA VAL A 573 24.90 8.87 -0.05
C VAL A 573 24.16 7.60 0.38
N ALA A 574 24.07 7.37 1.68
CA ALA A 574 23.46 6.18 2.26
C ALA A 574 21.92 6.27 2.36
N LYS A 575 21.25 5.17 2.02
CA LYS A 575 19.81 4.93 2.16
C LYS A 575 19.58 3.54 2.76
N TYR A 576 18.86 3.50 3.87
CA TYR A 576 18.33 2.26 4.45
C TYR A 576 17.17 1.75 3.60
N PHE A 577 17.05 0.43 3.44
CA PHE A 577 15.80 -0.21 2.99
C PHE A 577 15.42 -1.30 3.98
N ASP A 578 14.23 -1.18 4.55
CA ASP A 578 13.83 -1.92 5.75
C ASP A 578 13.61 -3.40 5.44
N TYR A 579 14.64 -4.21 5.70
CA TYR A 579 14.65 -5.63 5.36
C TYR A 579 15.63 -6.42 6.21
N SER A 580 15.24 -6.70 7.45
CA SER A 580 15.98 -7.57 8.37
C SER A 580 15.84 -9.05 7.97
N VAL A 581 16.92 -9.63 7.45
CA VAL A 581 16.98 -11.08 7.18
C VAL A 581 17.62 -11.79 8.36
N THR A 582 16.89 -12.66 9.04
CA THR A 582 17.45 -13.59 10.03
C THR A 582 18.43 -14.54 9.35
N GLN A 583 19.69 -14.59 9.78
CA GLN A 583 20.60 -15.66 9.37
C GLN A 583 20.08 -17.03 9.85
N ASP A 584 19.78 -17.94 8.92
CA ASP A 584 19.80 -19.37 9.22
C ASP A 584 20.93 -20.11 8.47
N ASN A 585 21.29 -21.27 9.01
CA ASN A 585 22.63 -21.84 8.99
C ASN A 585 22.94 -22.65 7.71
N GLY A 586 22.48 -22.20 6.53
CA GLY A 586 22.69 -22.95 5.29
C GLY A 586 22.32 -22.31 3.95
N SER A 587 21.66 -21.15 3.91
CA SER A 587 21.37 -20.46 2.65
C SER A 587 22.47 -19.44 2.28
N GLU A 588 22.90 -19.47 1.03
CA GLU A 588 23.63 -18.34 0.43
C GLU A 588 22.59 -17.27 0.09
N ASN A 589 22.39 -16.28 0.97
CA ASN A 589 21.42 -15.20 0.79
C ASN A 589 21.90 -14.22 -0.28
N THR A 590 21.86 -14.68 -1.53
CA THR A 590 22.34 -13.96 -2.71
C THR A 590 21.22 -13.11 -3.27
N ILE A 591 21.46 -11.81 -3.37
CA ILE A 591 20.59 -10.87 -4.09
C ILE A 591 20.46 -11.33 -5.55
N ILE A 592 19.25 -11.65 -6.00
CA ILE A 592 18.98 -11.99 -7.41
C ILE A 592 18.32 -10.78 -8.09
N PRO A 593 18.95 -10.17 -9.12
CA PRO A 593 18.33 -9.08 -9.87
C PRO A 593 17.17 -9.60 -10.72
N LEU A 594 16.10 -8.81 -10.80
CA LEU A 594 14.94 -9.05 -11.65
C LEU A 594 14.93 -8.04 -12.80
N GLU A 595 14.84 -8.55 -14.03
CA GLU A 595 14.66 -7.74 -15.24
C GLU A 595 13.16 -7.47 -15.45
N ILE A 596 12.64 -6.41 -14.80
CA ILE A 596 11.24 -5.94 -14.95
C ILE A 596 11.14 -4.90 -16.08
N SER A 597 12.02 -3.90 -16.12
CA SER A 597 12.11 -2.95 -17.23
C SER A 597 13.51 -2.32 -17.34
N ASP A 598 13.74 -1.58 -18.43
CA ASP A 598 14.95 -0.78 -18.62
C ASP A 598 15.05 0.40 -17.61
N GLU A 599 13.95 0.74 -16.93
CA GLU A 599 13.81 1.92 -16.04
C GLU A 599 13.74 1.57 -14.54
N ILE A 600 13.60 0.29 -14.19
CA ILE A 600 13.36 -0.15 -12.80
C ILE A 600 14.30 -1.30 -12.44
N LYS A 601 15.05 -1.14 -11.33
CA LYS A 601 15.80 -2.24 -10.70
C LYS A 601 14.99 -2.83 -9.55
N ALA A 602 14.76 -4.13 -9.61
CA ALA A 602 14.12 -4.88 -8.55
C ALA A 602 15.01 -6.06 -8.11
N PHE A 603 14.96 -6.38 -6.82
CA PHE A 603 15.88 -7.31 -6.18
C PHE A 603 15.11 -8.33 -5.35
N MET A 604 15.25 -9.60 -5.70
CA MET A 604 14.66 -10.69 -4.96
C MET A 604 15.61 -11.17 -3.87
N PHE A 605 15.10 -11.24 -2.64
CA PHE A 605 15.81 -11.72 -1.45
C PHE A 605 15.16 -13.02 -0.95
N PRO A 606 15.93 -14.08 -0.67
CA PRO A 606 15.41 -15.31 -0.07
C PRO A 606 15.24 -15.18 1.44
N SER A 607 14.16 -15.77 1.94
CA SER A 607 13.96 -16.19 3.34
C SER A 607 13.41 -17.63 3.35
N ASP A 608 13.37 -18.29 4.52
CA ASP A 608 13.32 -19.76 4.62
C ASP A 608 12.27 -20.46 3.72
N ASP A 609 11.01 -19.98 3.79
CA ASP A 609 9.87 -20.47 3.00
C ASP A 609 9.25 -19.36 2.11
N SER A 610 9.97 -18.27 1.81
CA SER A 610 9.45 -17.13 1.05
C SER A 610 10.53 -16.30 0.35
N PHE A 611 10.10 -15.37 -0.50
CA PHE A 611 10.98 -14.32 -1.04
C PHE A 611 10.32 -12.96 -0.85
N SER A 612 11.11 -11.91 -0.80
CA SER A 612 10.62 -10.52 -0.88
C SER A 612 11.31 -9.80 -2.04
N ILE A 613 10.65 -8.80 -2.62
CA ILE A 613 11.23 -8.01 -3.70
C ILE A 613 11.19 -6.53 -3.31
N ALA A 614 12.36 -5.91 -3.14
CA ALA A 614 12.44 -4.45 -3.07
C ALA A 614 12.55 -3.89 -4.49
N VAL A 615 11.85 -2.79 -4.75
CA VAL A 615 11.91 -2.04 -6.00
C VAL A 615 12.63 -0.73 -5.73
N LEU A 616 13.74 -0.48 -6.43
CA LEU A 616 14.45 0.81 -6.37
C LEU A 616 13.98 1.70 -7.52
N LYS A 617 13.64 2.95 -7.17
CA LYS A 617 13.25 3.99 -8.12
C LYS A 617 14.44 4.91 -8.45
N PRO A 618 14.53 5.46 -9.67
CA PRO A 618 15.60 6.39 -10.05
C PRO A 618 15.68 7.67 -9.20
N ASP A 619 14.64 8.01 -8.44
CA ASP A 619 14.57 9.18 -7.55
C ASP A 619 15.10 8.91 -6.12
N PHE A 620 15.89 7.85 -5.94
CA PHE A 620 16.47 7.39 -4.68
C PHE A 620 15.45 6.93 -3.62
N HIS A 621 14.20 6.67 -4.01
CA HIS A 621 13.21 6.02 -3.15
C HIS A 621 13.26 4.50 -3.30
N VAL A 622 13.13 3.82 -2.16
CA VAL A 622 12.99 2.37 -2.08
C VAL A 622 11.52 2.07 -1.82
N ASP A 623 10.91 1.25 -2.67
CA ASP A 623 9.52 0.81 -2.52
C ASP A 623 9.52 -0.66 -2.09
N THR A 624 9.20 -0.89 -0.81
CA THR A 624 9.22 -2.22 -0.16
C THR A 624 7.85 -2.87 -0.09
N ASP A 625 6.79 -2.23 -0.60
CA ASP A 625 5.38 -2.64 -0.45
C ASP A 625 5.01 -3.99 -1.09
N ALA A 626 5.93 -4.64 -1.80
CA ALA A 626 5.70 -5.89 -2.51
C ALA A 626 6.00 -7.13 -1.62
N TYR A 627 5.03 -7.50 -0.79
CA TYR A 627 5.02 -8.75 -0.03
C TYR A 627 4.58 -9.94 -0.90
N PHE A 628 5.36 -11.02 -0.93
CA PHE A 628 5.03 -12.24 -1.70
C PHE A 628 4.83 -13.46 -0.80
N TYR A 629 3.85 -14.29 -1.18
CA TYR A 629 3.53 -15.55 -0.51
C TYR A 629 3.62 -16.71 -1.51
N GLN A 630 4.69 -17.51 -1.44
CA GLN A 630 4.80 -18.81 -2.13
C GLN A 630 5.57 -19.82 -1.24
N PRO A 631 4.89 -20.60 -0.38
CA PRO A 631 5.51 -21.50 0.61
C PRO A 631 6.03 -22.82 0.01
N SER A 632 6.65 -22.80 -1.18
CA SER A 632 6.97 -24.01 -1.96
C SER A 632 8.27 -23.97 -2.79
N VAL A 633 8.82 -22.78 -3.04
CA VAL A 633 10.10 -22.57 -3.74
C VAL A 633 11.26 -22.50 -2.73
N GLN A 634 11.62 -23.64 -2.14
CA GLN A 634 12.83 -23.71 -1.32
C GLN A 634 14.06 -23.34 -2.16
N SER A 635 14.89 -22.42 -1.65
CA SER A 635 16.03 -21.81 -2.38
C SER A 635 16.99 -22.83 -3.01
N ASN A 636 17.18 -23.97 -2.36
CA ASN A 636 18.01 -25.07 -2.83
C ASN A 636 17.44 -25.87 -4.04
N LYS A 637 16.20 -25.61 -4.49
CA LYS A 637 15.68 -26.11 -5.78
C LYS A 637 16.14 -25.28 -7.00
N VAL A 638 16.56 -24.02 -6.81
CA VAL A 638 16.84 -23.06 -7.90
C VAL A 638 17.99 -23.54 -8.81
N ILE A 639 18.86 -24.43 -8.32
CA ILE A 639 20.10 -24.87 -8.98
C ILE A 639 19.87 -26.14 -9.85
N SER A 640 18.61 -26.54 -10.10
CA SER A 640 18.26 -27.80 -10.77
C SER A 640 18.09 -27.68 -12.29
N GLN A 641 19.13 -28.04 -13.06
CA GLN A 641 19.20 -27.94 -14.54
C GLN A 641 18.16 -28.72 -15.36
N THR A 642 17.20 -29.43 -14.76
CA THR A 642 16.27 -30.33 -15.48
C THR A 642 14.90 -29.73 -15.80
N GLN A 643 14.53 -28.59 -15.22
CA GLN A 643 13.35 -27.81 -15.57
C GLN A 643 13.70 -26.32 -15.46
N PRO A 644 13.22 -25.45 -16.37
CA PRO A 644 13.39 -24.01 -16.19
C PRO A 644 12.61 -23.60 -14.93
N VAL A 645 13.30 -23.04 -13.95
CA VAL A 645 12.67 -22.56 -12.72
C VAL A 645 11.78 -21.38 -13.09
N GLN A 646 10.49 -21.51 -12.79
CA GLN A 646 9.51 -20.44 -12.92
C GLN A 646 9.08 -20.00 -11.52
N ILE A 647 8.94 -18.69 -11.33
CA ILE A 647 8.45 -18.09 -10.08
C ILE A 647 7.18 -17.33 -10.45
N MET A 648 6.07 -17.63 -9.78
CA MET A 648 4.84 -16.85 -9.91
C MET A 648 4.80 -15.85 -8.76
N ALA A 649 4.84 -14.57 -9.11
CA ALA A 649 4.93 -13.45 -8.18
C ALA A 649 3.63 -12.65 -8.25
N ASP A 650 2.79 -12.81 -7.23
CA ASP A 650 1.57 -12.02 -7.06
C ASP A 650 1.92 -10.62 -6.53
N VAL A 651 2.18 -9.70 -7.47
CA VAL A 651 2.55 -8.32 -7.16
C VAL A 651 1.30 -7.55 -6.76
N MET A 652 1.07 -7.43 -5.46
CA MET A 652 0.20 -6.38 -4.91
C MET A 652 0.95 -5.05 -4.91
N ASN A 653 0.82 -4.28 -5.99
CA ASN A 653 0.98 -2.83 -5.90
C ASN A 653 -0.28 -2.27 -5.21
N ARG A 654 -0.18 -1.13 -4.50
CA ARG A 654 -1.30 -0.49 -3.80
C ARG A 654 -2.56 -0.26 -4.64
N TYR A 655 -2.46 -0.32 -5.98
CA TYR A 655 -3.55 0.03 -6.92
C TYR A 655 -3.97 -1.10 -7.86
N GLU A 656 -3.12 -2.10 -8.09
CA GLU A 656 -3.34 -3.21 -9.01
C GLU A 656 -2.64 -4.46 -8.45
N ARG A 657 -3.37 -5.59 -8.40
CA ARG A 657 -2.82 -6.92 -8.17
C ARG A 657 -2.46 -7.52 -9.53
N LYS A 658 -1.23 -8.02 -9.69
CA LYS A 658 -0.73 -8.59 -10.96
C LYS A 658 0.04 -9.87 -10.72
N THR A 659 -0.38 -10.97 -11.35
CA THR A 659 0.40 -12.21 -11.32
C THR A 659 1.49 -12.15 -12.38
N LEU A 660 2.67 -11.65 -12.00
CA LEU A 660 3.86 -11.74 -12.84
C LEU A 660 4.40 -13.18 -12.82
N ILE A 661 4.95 -13.60 -13.95
CA ILE A 661 5.60 -14.90 -14.09
C ILE A 661 7.04 -14.64 -14.50
N PHE A 662 7.99 -15.04 -13.67
CA PHE A 662 9.41 -14.97 -13.99
C PHE A 662 9.93 -16.33 -14.40
N SER A 663 10.93 -16.38 -15.29
CA SER A 663 11.66 -17.60 -15.62
C SER A 663 13.16 -17.38 -15.60
N TRP A 664 13.90 -18.36 -15.10
CA TRP A 664 15.36 -18.32 -15.06
C TRP A 664 15.98 -18.32 -16.47
N ASN A 665 16.85 -17.35 -16.74
CA ASN A 665 17.58 -17.22 -17.99
C ASN A 665 19.07 -17.52 -17.78
N ASP A 666 19.52 -18.69 -18.26
CA ASP A 666 20.92 -19.11 -18.19
C ASP A 666 21.91 -18.14 -18.88
N ILE A 667 21.44 -17.26 -19.77
CA ILE A 667 22.30 -16.31 -20.48
C ILE A 667 22.56 -15.04 -19.65
N SER A 668 21.53 -14.46 -19.01
CA SER A 668 21.69 -13.29 -18.13
C SER A 668 22.00 -13.66 -16.67
N GLN A 669 21.87 -14.94 -16.29
CA GLN A 669 21.97 -15.42 -14.90
C GLN A 669 20.99 -14.67 -13.97
N SER A 670 19.78 -14.41 -14.49
CA SER A 670 18.75 -13.58 -13.87
C SER A 670 17.35 -14.16 -14.16
N PHE A 671 16.35 -13.72 -13.39
CA PHE A 671 14.95 -13.98 -13.66
C PHE A 671 14.36 -12.91 -14.58
N VAL A 672 13.85 -13.35 -15.73
CA VAL A 672 13.25 -12.48 -16.76
C VAL A 672 11.74 -12.63 -16.73
N GLU A 673 11.01 -11.51 -16.74
CA GLU A 673 9.55 -11.50 -16.80
C GLU A 673 9.02 -12.21 -18.06
N GLN A 674 7.89 -12.89 -17.92
CA GLN A 674 7.10 -13.53 -18.97
C GLN A 674 5.69 -12.92 -18.95
N ASN A 675 4.99 -12.94 -20.08
CA ASN A 675 3.60 -12.46 -20.18
C ASN A 675 2.73 -13.05 -19.06
N SER A 676 2.10 -12.19 -18.26
CA SER A 676 1.22 -12.62 -17.16
C SER A 676 0.06 -13.49 -17.65
N ILE A 677 -0.48 -14.30 -16.74
CA ILE A 677 -1.71 -15.06 -16.98
C ILE A 677 -2.85 -14.13 -17.42
N ASP A 678 -2.96 -12.96 -16.80
CA ASP A 678 -3.94 -11.91 -17.11
C ASP A 678 -3.81 -11.40 -18.55
N TYR A 679 -2.57 -11.22 -19.03
CA TYR A 679 -2.31 -10.87 -20.43
C TYR A 679 -2.74 -11.98 -21.38
N VAL A 680 -2.45 -13.25 -21.07
CA VAL A 680 -2.83 -14.40 -21.89
C VAL A 680 -4.36 -14.56 -21.96
N VAL A 681 -5.07 -14.42 -20.84
CA VAL A 681 -6.54 -14.38 -20.78
C VAL A 681 -7.06 -13.21 -21.63
N SER A 682 -6.54 -12.00 -21.43
CA SER A 682 -6.90 -10.78 -22.15
C SER A 682 -6.73 -10.91 -23.67
N GLN A 683 -5.64 -11.52 -24.15
CA GLN A 683 -5.46 -11.79 -25.59
C GLN A 683 -6.48 -12.79 -26.16
N ILE A 684 -6.98 -13.73 -25.36
CA ILE A 684 -7.99 -14.71 -25.80
C ILE A 684 -9.41 -14.12 -25.72
N GLU A 685 -9.73 -13.39 -24.65
CA GLU A 685 -10.99 -12.65 -24.54
C GLU A 685 -11.17 -11.64 -25.68
N LYS A 686 -10.12 -10.91 -26.06
CA LYS A 686 -10.18 -9.99 -27.22
C LYS A 686 -10.59 -10.74 -28.49
N VAL A 687 -9.92 -11.85 -28.77
CA VAL A 687 -10.15 -12.64 -29.99
C VAL A 687 -11.55 -13.27 -30.00
N LEU A 688 -12.10 -13.59 -28.82
CA LEU A 688 -13.45 -14.13 -28.63
C LEU A 688 -14.56 -13.08 -28.76
N TYR A 689 -14.45 -11.97 -28.02
CA TYR A 689 -15.55 -11.01 -27.83
C TYR A 689 -15.48 -9.82 -28.80
N VAL A 690 -14.27 -9.35 -29.14
CA VAL A 690 -14.03 -8.16 -29.97
C VAL A 690 -13.73 -8.53 -31.42
N ASP A 691 -12.69 -9.34 -31.67
CA ASP A 691 -12.28 -9.72 -33.04
C ASP A 691 -13.16 -10.84 -33.64
N GLN A 692 -13.84 -11.61 -32.77
CA GLN A 692 -14.76 -12.72 -33.11
C GLN A 692 -14.15 -13.85 -33.98
N ASP A 693 -12.83 -14.05 -33.92
CA ASP A 693 -12.15 -15.18 -34.55
C ASP A 693 -12.13 -16.40 -33.61
N TYR A 694 -13.30 -17.04 -33.52
CA TYR A 694 -13.54 -18.24 -32.73
C TYR A 694 -12.57 -19.40 -33.04
N LEU A 695 -12.06 -19.49 -34.27
CA LEU A 695 -11.07 -20.51 -34.65
C LEU A 695 -9.69 -20.20 -34.04
N SER A 696 -9.27 -18.93 -34.03
CA SER A 696 -8.08 -18.51 -33.30
C SER A 696 -8.21 -18.68 -31.78
N VAL A 697 -9.39 -18.51 -31.20
CA VAL A 697 -9.62 -18.84 -29.77
C VAL A 697 -9.35 -20.31 -29.51
N ILE A 698 -9.97 -21.22 -30.27
CA ILE A 698 -9.81 -22.68 -30.11
C ILE A 698 -8.33 -23.08 -30.26
N ASN A 699 -7.64 -22.58 -31.30
CA ASN A 699 -6.22 -22.89 -31.52
C ASN A 699 -5.31 -22.38 -30.39
N ARG A 700 -5.58 -21.19 -29.84
CA ARG A 700 -4.81 -20.63 -28.71
C ARG A 700 -5.03 -21.43 -27.43
N VAL A 701 -6.29 -21.75 -27.11
CA VAL A 701 -6.65 -22.58 -25.95
C VAL A 701 -6.03 -23.97 -26.04
N ASP A 702 -6.16 -24.66 -27.18
CA ASP A 702 -5.62 -26.02 -27.36
C ASP A 702 -4.08 -26.04 -27.33
N THR A 703 -3.43 -24.91 -27.67
CA THR A 703 -1.97 -24.75 -27.51
C THR A 703 -1.56 -24.52 -26.05
N LEU A 704 -2.31 -23.73 -25.28
CA LEU A 704 -2.05 -23.49 -23.86
C LEU A 704 -2.25 -24.76 -23.03
N LEU A 705 -3.40 -25.41 -23.18
CA LEU A 705 -3.76 -26.62 -22.41
C LEU A 705 -2.90 -27.85 -22.77
N ALA A 706 -2.12 -27.79 -23.85
CA ALA A 706 -1.13 -28.81 -24.19
C ALA A 706 0.22 -28.62 -23.47
N ASN A 707 0.50 -27.43 -22.93
CA ASN A 707 1.73 -27.13 -22.20
C ASN A 707 1.54 -27.43 -20.71
N SER A 708 2.05 -28.57 -20.25
CA SER A 708 1.81 -29.14 -18.90
C SER A 708 2.28 -28.31 -17.70
N ASN A 709 2.93 -27.17 -17.90
CA ASN A 709 3.51 -26.34 -16.84
C ASN A 709 2.63 -25.12 -16.50
N PHE A 710 1.45 -25.01 -17.10
CA PHE A 710 0.59 -23.83 -17.00
C PHE A 710 -0.08 -23.64 -15.63
N GLU A 711 -0.28 -24.73 -14.87
CA GLU A 711 -0.90 -24.76 -13.54
C GLU A 711 -0.10 -25.72 -12.62
N SER A 712 1.16 -25.38 -12.31
CA SER A 712 2.00 -26.23 -11.46
C SER A 712 1.70 -26.06 -9.96
N ASP A 713 1.11 -27.09 -9.36
CA ASP A 713 1.01 -27.37 -7.91
C ASP A 713 0.44 -26.25 -7.00
N VAL A 714 -0.89 -26.24 -6.92
CA VAL A 714 -1.75 -25.80 -5.79
C VAL A 714 -1.25 -24.61 -4.94
N ALA A 715 -1.85 -23.44 -5.16
CA ALA A 715 -1.75 -22.32 -4.24
C ALA A 715 -2.63 -22.55 -2.99
N THR A 716 -2.06 -23.15 -1.94
CA THR A 716 -2.73 -23.30 -0.63
C THR A 716 -2.66 -21.99 0.14
N LEU A 717 -3.75 -21.21 0.13
CA LEU A 717 -3.89 -20.04 1.01
C LEU A 717 -4.31 -20.48 2.41
N CYS A 718 -3.36 -20.54 3.33
CA CYS A 718 -3.59 -20.63 4.77
C CYS A 718 -3.63 -19.22 5.37
N GLY A 719 -4.79 -18.83 5.92
CA GLY A 719 -5.05 -17.43 6.33
C GLY A 719 -4.24 -16.93 7.54
N ILE A 720 -3.95 -15.63 7.55
CA ILE A 720 -3.21 -14.94 8.61
C ILE A 720 -4.07 -14.83 9.89
N SER A 721 -3.65 -15.53 10.94
CA SER A 721 -3.98 -15.30 12.36
C SER A 721 -5.44 -15.00 12.76
N VAL A 722 -6.36 -15.91 12.46
CA VAL A 722 -7.49 -16.21 13.37
C VAL A 722 -7.55 -17.74 13.56
N ALA A 723 -8.00 -18.21 14.72
CA ALA A 723 -7.80 -19.60 15.14
C ALA A 723 -8.50 -20.66 14.25
N ASP A 724 -7.74 -21.73 13.98
CA ASP A 724 -8.12 -23.08 13.57
C ASP A 724 -8.64 -23.34 12.14
N ASP A 725 -7.88 -24.20 11.42
CA ASP A 725 -8.31 -25.18 10.39
C ASP A 725 -9.08 -24.72 9.12
N PHE A 726 -8.78 -23.53 8.57
CA PHE A 726 -9.16 -23.17 7.19
C PHE A 726 -7.97 -22.74 6.32
N CYS A 727 -7.29 -23.73 5.74
CA CYS A 727 -6.57 -23.55 4.47
C CYS A 727 -7.51 -23.95 3.34
N VAL A 728 -7.58 -23.16 2.26
CA VAL A 728 -8.42 -23.45 1.09
C VAL A 728 -7.52 -23.74 -0.11
N ASP A 729 -7.71 -24.91 -0.73
CA ASP A 729 -7.09 -25.23 -2.01
C ASP A 729 -7.79 -24.44 -3.12
N PHE A 730 -7.08 -23.52 -3.77
CA PHE A 730 -7.57 -22.88 -5.00
C PHE A 730 -7.62 -23.91 -6.14
N PRO A 731 -8.75 -24.04 -6.87
CA PRO A 731 -8.88 -25.02 -7.96
C PRO A 731 -8.17 -24.56 -9.26
N GLU A 732 -8.14 -25.44 -10.27
CA GLU A 732 -7.70 -25.16 -11.66
C GLU A 732 -8.68 -24.18 -12.37
N GLU A 733 -8.75 -22.93 -11.92
CA GLU A 733 -9.70 -21.92 -12.39
C GLU A 733 -9.48 -21.53 -13.85
N TYR A 734 -8.22 -21.32 -14.22
CA TYR A 734 -7.85 -20.87 -15.56
C TYR A 734 -8.11 -21.94 -16.62
N ALA A 735 -7.70 -23.19 -16.41
CA ALA A 735 -7.98 -24.27 -17.36
C ALA A 735 -9.49 -24.53 -17.54
N ALA A 736 -10.29 -24.40 -16.49
CA ALA A 736 -11.74 -24.45 -16.60
C ALA A 736 -12.30 -23.28 -17.43
N TYR A 737 -11.78 -22.07 -17.26
CA TYR A 737 -12.20 -20.90 -18.06
C TYR A 737 -11.78 -20.98 -19.52
N PHE A 738 -10.56 -21.45 -19.83
CA PHE A 738 -10.13 -21.65 -21.21
C PHE A 738 -10.97 -22.71 -21.94
N LEU A 739 -11.31 -23.82 -21.28
CA LEU A 739 -12.26 -24.80 -21.83
C LEU A 739 -13.66 -24.20 -22.05
N TYR A 740 -14.10 -23.26 -21.20
CA TYR A 740 -15.37 -22.53 -21.39
C TYR A 740 -15.36 -21.66 -22.64
N MET A 741 -14.30 -20.86 -22.82
CA MET A 741 -14.13 -20.00 -24.00
C MET A 741 -14.00 -20.82 -25.29
N ARG A 742 -13.35 -21.99 -25.24
CA ARG A 742 -13.31 -22.97 -26.33
C ARG A 742 -14.68 -23.53 -26.68
N ALA A 743 -15.46 -23.97 -25.69
CA ALA A 743 -16.80 -24.50 -25.89
C ALA A 743 -17.76 -23.43 -26.43
N LEU A 744 -17.65 -22.18 -25.95
CA LEU A 744 -18.39 -21.02 -26.47
C LEU A 744 -17.99 -20.70 -27.91
N SER A 745 -16.72 -20.82 -28.26
CA SER A 745 -16.23 -20.61 -29.63
C SER A 745 -16.85 -21.62 -30.62
N PHE A 746 -16.91 -22.91 -30.26
CA PHE A 746 -17.65 -23.90 -31.06
C PHE A 746 -19.15 -23.57 -31.18
N GLU A 747 -19.77 -23.07 -30.11
CA GLU A 747 -21.19 -22.65 -30.12
C GLU A 747 -21.42 -21.49 -31.12
N GLN A 748 -20.59 -20.44 -31.10
CA GLN A 748 -20.71 -19.30 -32.01
C GLN A 748 -20.39 -19.66 -33.48
N MET A 749 -19.51 -20.64 -33.71
CA MET A 749 -19.26 -21.20 -35.06
C MET A 749 -20.41 -22.08 -35.58
N GLY A 750 -21.47 -22.33 -34.78
CA GLY A 750 -22.55 -23.25 -35.14
C GLY A 750 -22.14 -24.73 -35.12
N LEU A 751 -21.00 -25.06 -34.50
CA LEU A 751 -20.46 -26.42 -34.40
C LEU A 751 -21.09 -27.15 -33.20
N VAL A 752 -22.42 -27.35 -33.25
CA VAL A 752 -23.26 -27.78 -32.12
C VAL A 752 -22.80 -29.10 -31.46
N ASN A 753 -22.24 -30.03 -32.23
CA ASN A 753 -21.70 -31.29 -31.66
C ASN A 753 -20.42 -31.03 -30.85
N ASP A 754 -19.47 -30.29 -31.42
CA ASP A 754 -18.18 -29.99 -30.79
C ASP A 754 -18.37 -29.07 -29.57
N ALA A 755 -19.32 -28.14 -29.64
CA ALA A 755 -19.75 -27.31 -28.51
C ALA A 755 -20.35 -28.15 -27.37
N ARG A 756 -21.28 -29.07 -27.68
CA ARG A 756 -21.84 -30.02 -26.71
C ARG A 756 -20.75 -30.87 -26.06
N ASP A 757 -19.84 -31.42 -26.85
CA ASP A 757 -18.82 -32.34 -26.37
C ASP A 757 -17.75 -31.61 -25.53
N ALA A 758 -17.40 -30.37 -25.89
CA ALA A 758 -16.55 -29.50 -25.08
C ALA A 758 -17.23 -29.07 -23.76
N TYR A 759 -18.51 -28.68 -23.78
CA TYR A 759 -19.24 -28.38 -22.54
C TYR A 759 -19.41 -29.63 -21.65
N TYR A 760 -19.64 -30.80 -22.24
CA TYR A 760 -19.69 -32.06 -21.50
C TYR A 760 -18.33 -32.38 -20.86
N GLN A 761 -17.22 -32.21 -21.60
CA GLN A 761 -15.86 -32.43 -21.08
C GLN A 761 -15.54 -31.48 -19.92
N LEU A 762 -15.89 -30.19 -20.05
CA LEU A 762 -15.73 -29.18 -19.00
C LEU A 762 -16.52 -29.54 -17.73
N TRP A 763 -17.81 -29.86 -17.87
CA TRP A 763 -18.64 -30.31 -16.75
C TRP A 763 -18.15 -31.63 -16.13
N GLN A 764 -17.63 -32.57 -16.94
CA GLN A 764 -17.11 -33.84 -16.44
C GLN A 764 -15.78 -33.69 -15.69
N LYS A 765 -14.84 -32.87 -16.19
CA LYS A 765 -13.54 -32.65 -15.53
C LYS A 765 -13.71 -31.78 -14.27
N TYR A 766 -14.56 -30.76 -14.32
CA TYR A 766 -14.70 -29.76 -13.26
C TYR A 766 -16.15 -29.57 -12.78
N PRO A 767 -16.83 -30.61 -12.27
CA PRO A 767 -18.27 -30.56 -11.97
C PRO A 767 -18.67 -29.59 -10.85
N GLN A 768 -17.70 -29.14 -10.04
CA GLN A 768 -17.90 -28.16 -8.95
C GLN A 768 -17.30 -26.78 -9.27
N ASN A 769 -16.49 -26.64 -10.33
CA ASN A 769 -16.00 -25.33 -10.76
C ASN A 769 -17.13 -24.57 -11.46
N LEU A 770 -17.14 -23.26 -11.27
CA LEU A 770 -18.08 -22.31 -11.83
C LEU A 770 -18.41 -22.52 -13.31
N PHE A 771 -17.38 -22.68 -14.16
CA PHE A 771 -17.56 -22.87 -15.59
C PHE A 771 -18.12 -24.26 -15.96
N GLY A 772 -17.81 -25.28 -15.14
CA GLY A 772 -18.46 -26.59 -15.19
C GLY A 772 -19.93 -26.55 -14.78
N ILE A 773 -20.28 -25.70 -13.80
CA ILE A 773 -21.68 -25.44 -13.43
C ILE A 773 -22.42 -24.78 -14.59
N ILE A 774 -21.88 -23.75 -15.26
CA ILE A 774 -22.51 -23.16 -16.47
C ILE A 774 -22.70 -24.22 -17.55
N ALA A 775 -21.67 -25.01 -17.84
CA ALA A 775 -21.70 -26.06 -18.85
C ALA A 775 -22.86 -27.06 -18.58
N SER A 776 -23.09 -27.44 -17.32
CA SER A 776 -24.23 -28.28 -16.93
C SER A 776 -25.61 -27.68 -17.26
N LYS A 777 -25.75 -26.34 -17.32
CA LYS A 777 -27.02 -25.65 -17.63
C LYS A 777 -27.24 -25.46 -19.13
N LYS A 778 -26.17 -25.51 -19.93
CA LYS A 778 -26.20 -25.53 -21.40
C LYS A 778 -26.48 -26.92 -21.99
N LEU A 779 -26.30 -27.99 -21.21
CA LEU A 779 -26.59 -29.36 -21.62
C LEU A 779 -28.00 -29.75 -21.18
N GLU A 780 -28.92 -29.93 -22.13
CA GLU A 780 -30.25 -30.49 -21.86
C GLU A 780 -30.26 -32.00 -22.13
N PRO A 781 -30.70 -32.85 -21.19
CA PRO A 781 -30.85 -34.29 -21.44
C PRO A 781 -31.83 -34.55 -22.58
N VAL A 782 -31.43 -35.37 -23.55
CA VAL A 782 -32.34 -35.85 -24.59
C VAL A 782 -33.33 -36.83 -23.96
N GLN A 783 -34.61 -36.46 -23.92
CA GLN A 783 -35.66 -37.39 -23.49
C GLN A 783 -35.76 -38.56 -24.50
N PRO A 784 -35.89 -39.81 -24.03
CA PRO A 784 -35.89 -41.01 -24.88
C PRO A 784 -37.19 -41.26 -25.66
#